data_AF-A0A843G9N0-F1
#
_entry.id   AF-A0A843G9N0-F1
#
_cell.length_a   1.000
_cell.length_b   1.000
_cell.length_c   1.000
_cell.angle_alpha   90.00
_cell.angle_beta   90.00
_cell.angle_gamma   90.00
#
_symmetry.space_group_name_H-M   'P 1'
#
loop_
_entity.id
_entity.type
_entity.pdbx_description
1 polymer ?
#
loop_
_entity_poly.entity_id
_entity_poly.type
_entity_poly.pdbx_seq_one_letter_code
_entity_poly.pdbx_strand_id
1 'polypeptide(L)'
;VETVSATLGIDSPEFLVSLTISKNYIDLYNVCVDDELDSMISALNGRYIHVNIGGESVTVPQVLPTGSNMFQDQSSELPTQDAWNYAKTLTLLTLADLNDTTEKIIMGIWCVETARDDGALVSTVLYLLGMKPVWHDSSSAGYDEEGIPTGKKVEDIPNVIALEDLTRPEGWAKKRIDVTVITSGLFRDLYSSQARLIDNAFRLTLARSYNTIVKNQTLMNGPYGSQINESIRSIMRSISFKGLSNESLDDNYVAKHWLEDCIYYLSLGYNSTTAGEYAITRIFAPPNGDYGAGISKLVSMSWTWNDTDELSEFYIGRMGNMYSKYYWGDTNPVVFMRALSDTDHIVVSRNTNQYGVLDNDDFFDYWGGLSMTVEYLSNKTPTMNVLMYANKESAYVASFEQVFYNELNARYLNPKWIEGMMKEGYSGSRYMSNKFISNLWGWQVTRPSSVSQTVWDDVYKTYYQDKDGLGVKEWLKSGNNAYALISMSGTMLNSAYEGYWDADDATIRDIANTWAQATVANGVACCDCSCGNVAMMEWAIKYVNADLLAKLLPTLYNATLNPKFLMNATDLPSNSSNIDSQTSNSTKSNSTETIQTNSSFNAEAQSARGNTNVPGSSSGASVGMDYEGQADSSSDSNAGTPDANGEGKAMEVTQHSSTPVAPKDVSMPIAIIACVICLVILIGFGYFRNKDDDDYYDDMDDDFEYK
;
A
#
# COMPACT_ATOMS: atom_id res chain seq x y z
N VAL A 1 24.40 35.52 1.34
CA VAL A 1 25.56 34.87 1.98
C VAL A 1 26.23 35.82 2.96
N GLU A 2 27.02 36.81 2.50
CA GLU A 2 27.79 37.75 3.35
C GLU A 2 26.99 38.35 4.52
N THR A 3 25.79 38.90 4.26
CA THR A 3 24.93 39.48 5.31
C THR A 3 24.58 38.49 6.42
N VAL A 4 24.32 37.22 6.08
CA VAL A 4 23.92 36.17 7.04
C VAL A 4 25.14 35.71 7.84
N SER A 5 26.28 35.50 7.18
CA SER A 5 27.57 35.19 7.82
C SER A 5 27.97 36.28 8.83
N ALA A 6 27.91 37.55 8.41
CA ALA A 6 28.19 38.70 9.28
C ALA A 6 27.18 38.85 10.43
N THR A 7 25.90 38.51 10.22
CA THR A 7 24.87 38.59 11.28
C THR A 7 25.05 37.51 12.33
N LEU A 8 25.41 36.29 11.92
CA LEU A 8 25.58 35.14 12.83
C LEU A 8 26.99 35.05 13.43
N GLY A 9 27.97 35.78 12.86
CA GLY A 9 29.37 35.71 13.29
C GLY A 9 30.06 34.39 12.91
N ILE A 10 29.61 33.74 11.83
CA ILE A 10 30.14 32.45 11.34
C ILE A 10 30.69 32.66 9.93
N ASP A 11 31.99 32.45 9.75
CA ASP A 11 32.75 32.68 8.51
C ASP A 11 33.47 31.43 7.98
N SER A 12 33.19 30.25 8.54
CA SER A 12 33.81 29.00 8.10
C SER A 12 33.45 28.67 6.64
N PRO A 13 34.40 28.15 5.83
CA PRO A 13 34.16 27.84 4.41
C PRO A 13 32.94 26.93 4.19
N GLU A 14 32.76 25.93 5.04
CA GLU A 14 31.65 24.97 4.97
C GLU A 14 30.31 25.68 5.13
N PHE A 15 30.21 26.62 6.08
CA PHE A 15 28.99 27.40 6.30
C PHE A 15 28.71 28.37 5.14
N LEU A 16 29.74 28.99 4.58
CA LEU A 16 29.60 29.88 3.41
C LEU A 16 29.15 29.09 2.16
N VAL A 17 29.66 27.87 1.97
CA VAL A 17 29.20 26.94 0.92
C VAL A 17 27.75 26.55 1.18
N SER A 18 27.39 26.12 2.39
CA SER A 18 26.00 25.80 2.75
C SER A 18 25.04 26.96 2.48
N LEU A 19 25.38 28.19 2.87
CA LEU A 19 24.58 29.39 2.58
C LEU A 19 24.45 29.68 1.07
N THR A 20 25.47 29.35 0.28
CA THR A 20 25.45 29.54 -1.18
C THR A 20 24.53 28.52 -1.84
N ILE A 21 24.63 27.26 -1.42
CA ILE A 21 23.74 26.16 -1.83
C ILE A 21 22.29 26.45 -1.42
N SER A 22 22.04 26.86 -0.17
CA SER A 22 20.71 27.23 0.31
C SER A 22 20.10 28.39 -0.48
N LYS A 23 20.90 29.40 -0.85
CA LYS A 23 20.42 30.46 -1.73
C LYS A 23 19.99 29.91 -3.10
N ASN A 24 20.81 29.06 -3.72
CA ASN A 24 20.47 28.46 -5.00
C ASN A 24 19.14 27.67 -4.93
N TYR A 25 18.92 26.90 -3.87
CA TYR A 25 17.65 26.18 -3.69
C TYR A 25 16.45 27.11 -3.47
N ILE A 26 16.62 28.21 -2.72
CA ILE A 26 15.58 29.25 -2.58
C ILE A 26 15.24 29.86 -3.94
N ASP A 27 16.26 30.21 -4.73
CA ASP A 27 16.08 30.79 -6.07
C ASP A 27 15.34 29.80 -7.01
N LEU A 28 15.63 28.49 -6.92
CA LEU A 28 14.90 27.43 -7.65
C LEU A 28 13.45 27.23 -7.16
N TYR A 29 13.20 27.23 -5.84
CA TYR A 29 11.84 27.11 -5.30
C TYR A 29 10.96 28.31 -5.68
N ASN A 30 11.54 29.51 -5.80
CA ASN A 30 10.80 30.72 -6.15
C ASN A 30 10.25 30.71 -7.59
N VAL A 31 10.85 29.95 -8.52
CA VAL A 31 10.39 29.85 -9.92
C VAL A 31 9.43 28.69 -10.18
N CYS A 32 9.40 27.69 -9.28
CA CYS A 32 8.61 26.45 -9.43
C CYS A 32 7.13 26.68 -9.80
N VAL A 33 6.46 27.65 -9.19
CA VAL A 33 5.02 27.93 -9.45
C VAL A 33 4.79 28.46 -10.85
N ASP A 34 5.67 29.34 -11.33
CA ASP A 34 5.58 29.89 -12.69
C ASP A 34 5.96 28.81 -13.72
N ASP A 35 7.01 28.03 -13.46
CA ASP A 35 7.46 26.92 -14.31
C ASP A 35 6.39 25.80 -14.45
N GLU A 36 5.66 25.49 -13.37
CA GLU A 36 4.53 24.54 -13.40
C GLU A 36 3.38 25.02 -14.31
N LEU A 37 3.00 26.29 -14.20
CA LEU A 37 1.92 26.88 -15.00
C LEU A 37 2.32 27.03 -16.47
N ASP A 38 3.53 27.54 -16.75
CA ASP A 38 4.03 27.71 -18.11
C ASP A 38 4.26 26.35 -18.82
N SER A 39 4.65 25.31 -18.07
CA SER A 39 4.78 23.96 -18.60
C SER A 39 3.42 23.32 -18.88
N MET A 40 2.42 23.50 -18.01
CA MET A 40 1.04 23.08 -18.29
C MET A 40 0.50 23.77 -19.55
N ILE A 41 0.68 25.09 -19.68
CA ILE A 41 0.27 25.85 -20.88
C ILE A 41 1.04 25.36 -22.12
N SER A 42 2.33 25.06 -22.00
CA SER A 42 3.15 24.54 -23.09
C SER A 42 2.67 23.16 -23.55
N ALA A 43 2.28 22.28 -22.63
CA ALA A 43 1.78 20.94 -22.93
C ALA A 43 0.45 21.00 -23.69
N LEU A 44 -0.48 21.85 -23.23
CA LEU A 44 -1.75 22.12 -23.92
C LEU A 44 -1.56 22.73 -25.32
N ASN A 45 -0.44 23.40 -25.57
CA ASN A 45 -0.04 23.90 -26.89
C ASN A 45 0.79 22.90 -27.72
N GLY A 46 0.91 21.64 -27.29
CA GLY A 46 1.65 20.59 -27.99
C GLY A 46 3.16 20.84 -28.09
N ARG A 47 3.73 21.59 -27.14
CA ARG A 47 5.17 21.90 -27.09
C ARG A 47 5.92 20.85 -26.28
N TYR A 48 7.23 20.78 -26.53
CA TYR A 48 8.15 20.02 -25.69
C TYR A 48 8.16 20.59 -24.26
N ILE A 49 8.06 19.71 -23.27
CA ILE A 49 8.23 20.02 -21.84
C ILE A 49 9.63 19.60 -21.42
N HIS A 50 10.32 20.44 -20.66
CA HIS A 50 11.65 20.13 -20.16
C HIS A 50 11.62 18.86 -19.30
N VAL A 51 12.50 17.91 -19.60
CA VAL A 51 12.61 16.62 -18.91
C VAL A 51 13.66 16.73 -17.82
N ASN A 52 13.32 16.35 -16.58
CA ASN A 52 14.22 16.35 -15.42
C ASN A 52 14.00 15.08 -14.57
N ILE A 53 14.90 14.79 -13.63
CA ILE A 53 14.70 13.68 -12.69
C ILE A 53 13.59 14.04 -11.68
N GLY A 54 12.76 13.05 -11.33
CA GLY A 54 11.82 13.12 -10.21
C GLY A 54 12.43 12.55 -8.93
N GLY A 55 11.91 12.94 -7.76
CA GLY A 55 12.43 12.45 -6.47
C GLY A 55 12.01 13.35 -5.31
N GLU A 56 12.70 13.22 -4.18
CA GLU A 56 12.52 14.09 -3.01
C GLU A 56 13.58 15.19 -3.01
N SER A 57 13.16 16.46 -3.08
CA SER A 57 14.05 17.63 -3.18
C SER A 57 14.97 17.85 -1.97
N VAL A 58 14.72 17.16 -0.85
CA VAL A 58 15.57 17.17 0.35
C VAL A 58 16.81 16.28 0.17
N THR A 59 16.66 15.14 -0.51
CA THR A 59 17.73 14.16 -0.73
C THR A 59 18.38 14.28 -2.10
N VAL A 60 17.62 14.71 -3.11
CA VAL A 60 18.06 14.92 -4.49
C VAL A 60 17.60 16.31 -4.96
N PRO A 61 18.33 17.40 -4.60
CA PRO A 61 17.90 18.76 -4.93
C PRO A 61 17.86 19.10 -6.42
N GLN A 62 18.46 18.26 -7.28
CA GLN A 62 18.45 18.38 -8.73
C GLN A 62 17.06 18.17 -9.36
N VAL A 63 16.07 17.67 -8.60
CA VAL A 63 14.66 17.61 -9.03
C VAL A 63 14.02 19.00 -9.21
N LEU A 64 14.69 20.06 -8.74
CA LEU A 64 14.22 21.45 -8.85
C LEU A 64 14.82 22.15 -10.10
N PRO A 65 14.06 23.03 -10.78
CA PRO A 65 12.68 23.42 -10.46
C PRO A 65 11.66 22.36 -10.89
N THR A 66 10.44 22.48 -10.36
CA THR A 66 9.29 21.66 -10.76
C THR A 66 8.73 22.13 -12.12
N GLY A 67 7.56 21.62 -12.54
CA GLY A 67 7.00 21.85 -13.88
C GLY A 67 7.62 21.00 -15.00
N SER A 68 8.66 20.22 -14.69
CA SER A 68 9.31 19.31 -15.63
C SER A 68 8.51 18.02 -15.88
N ASN A 69 8.69 17.43 -17.06
CA ASN A 69 8.23 16.08 -17.38
C ASN A 69 9.19 15.07 -16.77
N MET A 70 8.88 14.61 -15.56
CA MET A 70 9.82 13.86 -14.74
C MET A 70 10.08 12.42 -15.22
N PHE A 71 11.32 11.94 -15.06
CA PHE A 71 11.71 10.53 -15.19
C PHE A 71 12.33 10.00 -13.89
N GLN A 72 12.54 8.69 -13.78
CA GLN A 72 13.24 8.06 -12.65
C GLN A 72 14.59 7.49 -13.12
N ASP A 73 14.86 6.22 -12.87
CA ASP A 73 16.08 5.53 -13.21
C ASP A 73 15.89 4.58 -14.41
N GLN A 74 17.00 3.99 -14.85
CA GLN A 74 16.99 2.90 -15.82
C GLN A 74 17.18 1.58 -15.07
N SER A 75 16.15 0.74 -15.01
CA SER A 75 16.15 -0.50 -14.20
C SER A 75 17.26 -1.51 -14.55
N SER A 76 17.94 -1.39 -15.70
CA SER A 76 19.14 -2.20 -15.98
C SER A 76 20.40 -1.77 -15.20
N GLU A 77 20.38 -0.63 -14.53
CA GLU A 77 21.51 -0.06 -13.77
C GLU A 77 21.40 -0.35 -12.26
N LEU A 78 20.22 -0.82 -11.82
CA LEU A 78 19.95 -1.10 -10.41
C LEU A 78 20.21 -2.58 -10.05
N PRO A 79 20.70 -2.88 -8.82
CA PRO A 79 21.14 -1.90 -7.83
C PRO A 79 22.47 -1.25 -8.20
N THR A 80 22.64 0.03 -7.85
CA THR A 80 23.93 0.72 -8.03
C THR A 80 24.99 0.18 -7.06
N GLN A 81 26.27 0.48 -7.33
CA GLN A 81 27.36 0.07 -6.43
C GLN A 81 27.24 0.74 -5.05
N ASP A 82 26.75 1.98 -4.98
CA ASP A 82 26.55 2.70 -3.73
C ASP A 82 25.32 2.21 -2.96
N ALA A 83 24.22 1.88 -3.65
CA ALA A 83 23.09 1.17 -3.03
C ALA A 83 23.51 -0.17 -2.44
N TRP A 84 24.33 -0.94 -3.18
CA TRP A 84 24.92 -2.17 -2.65
C TRP A 84 25.80 -1.91 -1.42
N ASN A 85 26.72 -0.94 -1.46
CA ASN A 85 27.56 -0.62 -0.31
C ASN A 85 26.74 -0.19 0.91
N TYR A 86 25.68 0.60 0.69
CA TYR A 86 24.77 1.09 1.72
C TYR A 86 23.87 -0.01 2.30
N ALA A 87 23.42 -0.95 1.47
CA ALA A 87 22.59 -2.08 1.88
C ALA A 87 23.27 -3.00 2.91
N LYS A 88 24.60 -2.92 3.06
CA LYS A 88 25.31 -3.54 4.18
C LYS A 88 24.79 -3.03 5.53
N THR A 89 24.57 -1.72 5.66
CA THR A 89 24.01 -1.09 6.86
C THR A 89 22.55 -1.47 7.03
N LEU A 90 21.75 -1.41 5.96
CA LEU A 90 20.35 -1.82 5.99
C LEU A 90 20.17 -3.29 6.41
N THR A 91 21.04 -4.19 5.97
CA THR A 91 21.04 -5.61 6.39
C THR A 91 21.29 -5.77 7.88
N LEU A 92 22.24 -5.01 8.44
CA LEU A 92 22.54 -5.07 9.87
C LEU A 92 21.39 -4.49 10.71
N LEU A 93 20.71 -3.44 10.22
CA LEU A 93 19.49 -2.90 10.83
C LEU A 93 18.33 -3.91 10.76
N THR A 94 18.07 -4.52 9.59
CA THR A 94 17.05 -5.56 9.40
C THR A 94 17.22 -6.75 10.36
N LEU A 95 18.46 -7.08 10.75
CA LEU A 95 18.78 -8.16 11.68
C LEU A 95 18.92 -7.71 13.16
N ALA A 96 18.79 -6.42 13.48
CA ALA A 96 19.16 -5.87 14.79
C ALA A 96 18.27 -6.35 15.94
N ASP A 97 16.95 -6.43 15.71
CA ASP A 97 15.97 -6.91 16.70
C ASP A 97 15.72 -8.43 16.63
N LEU A 98 16.49 -9.14 15.80
CA LEU A 98 16.35 -10.57 15.54
C LEU A 98 17.45 -11.36 16.29
N ASN A 99 17.49 -12.67 16.09
CA ASN A 99 18.45 -13.56 16.77
C ASN A 99 19.15 -14.52 15.79
N ASP A 100 20.29 -15.09 16.18
CA ASP A 100 21.11 -15.99 15.34
C ASP A 100 20.45 -17.34 14.99
N THR A 101 19.27 -17.62 15.57
CA THR A 101 18.41 -18.74 15.19
C THR A 101 17.29 -18.36 14.20
N THR A 102 17.23 -17.11 13.75
CA THR A 102 16.28 -16.67 12.71
C THR A 102 16.63 -17.34 11.40
N GLU A 103 15.71 -18.16 10.87
CA GLU A 103 15.94 -18.87 9.61
C GLU A 103 15.36 -18.13 8.41
N LYS A 104 14.28 -17.38 8.62
CA LYS A 104 13.44 -16.79 7.57
C LYS A 104 12.80 -15.49 8.03
N ILE A 105 12.69 -14.50 7.13
CA ILE A 105 11.89 -13.28 7.33
C ILE A 105 10.98 -13.02 6.12
N ILE A 106 9.96 -12.18 6.29
CA ILE A 106 9.16 -11.62 5.20
C ILE A 106 9.61 -10.17 4.99
N MET A 107 9.89 -9.77 3.75
CA MET A 107 10.37 -8.43 3.42
C MET A 107 9.47 -7.77 2.36
N GLY A 108 8.96 -6.59 2.70
CA GLY A 108 8.24 -5.72 1.76
C GLY A 108 9.20 -4.93 0.88
N ILE A 109 8.93 -4.84 -0.43
CA ILE A 109 9.67 -3.97 -1.37
C ILE A 109 8.67 -3.18 -2.22
N TRP A 110 8.83 -1.85 -2.26
CA TRP A 110 8.01 -0.96 -3.08
C TRP A 110 8.78 -0.37 -4.26
N CYS A 111 8.05 -0.18 -5.36
CA CYS A 111 8.56 0.46 -6.57
C CYS A 111 9.08 1.88 -6.31
N VAL A 112 8.28 2.71 -5.64
CA VAL A 112 8.63 4.12 -5.34
C VAL A 112 9.80 4.27 -4.37
N GLU A 113 10.13 3.21 -3.63
CA GLU A 113 11.29 3.19 -2.73
C GLU A 113 12.54 2.75 -3.49
N THR A 114 12.42 1.71 -4.31
CA THR A 114 13.48 1.25 -5.23
C THR A 114 13.98 2.40 -6.11
N ALA A 115 13.07 3.24 -6.60
CA ALA A 115 13.35 4.41 -7.43
C ALA A 115 14.11 5.55 -6.72
N ARG A 116 14.09 5.59 -5.38
CA ARG A 116 14.76 6.63 -4.57
C ARG A 116 15.99 6.12 -3.81
N ASP A 117 16.15 4.80 -3.72
CA ASP A 117 17.26 4.17 -3.00
C ASP A 117 18.26 3.44 -3.91
N ASP A 118 18.08 3.57 -5.23
CA ASP A 118 18.95 3.03 -6.26
C ASP A 118 19.10 1.49 -6.16
N GLY A 119 18.10 0.81 -5.59
CA GLY A 119 18.07 -0.65 -5.36
C GLY A 119 18.67 -1.10 -4.02
N ALA A 120 18.64 -0.28 -2.97
CA ALA A 120 19.19 -0.62 -1.66
C ALA A 120 18.40 -1.73 -0.94
N LEU A 121 17.06 -1.77 -1.04
CA LEU A 121 16.28 -2.89 -0.49
C LEU A 121 16.50 -4.20 -1.27
N VAL A 122 16.58 -4.13 -2.60
CA VAL A 122 16.95 -5.27 -3.47
C VAL A 122 18.31 -5.81 -3.05
N SER A 123 19.29 -4.93 -2.84
CA SER A 123 20.61 -5.28 -2.32
C SER A 123 20.59 -5.87 -0.91
N THR A 124 19.65 -5.43 -0.06
CA THR A 124 19.48 -5.97 1.30
C THR A 124 19.05 -7.44 1.26
N VAL A 125 18.10 -7.81 0.38
CA VAL A 125 17.76 -9.22 0.12
C VAL A 125 18.99 -9.99 -0.37
N LEU A 126 19.76 -9.43 -1.29
CA LEU A 126 20.98 -10.08 -1.80
C LEU A 126 22.04 -10.31 -0.69
N TYR A 127 22.20 -9.40 0.28
CA TYR A 127 23.06 -9.62 1.45
C TYR A 127 22.55 -10.71 2.41
N LEU A 128 21.24 -10.84 2.59
CA LEU A 128 20.62 -11.91 3.38
C LEU A 128 20.87 -13.28 2.74
N LEU A 129 20.77 -13.36 1.41
CA LEU A 129 21.11 -14.55 0.61
C LEU A 129 22.63 -14.80 0.48
N GLY A 130 23.45 -13.75 0.65
CA GLY A 130 24.90 -13.82 0.49
C GLY A 130 25.33 -13.82 -0.98
N MET A 131 24.76 -12.91 -1.75
CA MET A 131 24.99 -12.69 -3.18
C MET A 131 25.38 -11.24 -3.42
N LYS A 132 26.30 -11.00 -4.37
CA LYS A 132 26.79 -9.67 -4.75
C LYS A 132 26.42 -9.41 -6.23
N PRO A 133 25.78 -8.28 -6.59
CA PRO A 133 25.54 -7.93 -7.98
C PRO A 133 26.83 -7.89 -8.80
N VAL A 134 26.71 -8.06 -10.12
CA VAL A 134 27.82 -7.92 -11.07
C VAL A 134 27.52 -6.74 -11.99
N TRP A 135 28.47 -5.82 -12.10
CA TRP A 135 28.34 -4.61 -12.90
C TRP A 135 29.31 -4.65 -14.07
N HIS A 136 28.84 -4.24 -15.25
CA HIS A 136 29.66 -4.04 -16.44
C HIS A 136 29.45 -2.62 -17.00
N ASP A 137 30.50 -2.06 -17.60
CA ASP A 137 30.45 -0.73 -18.21
C ASP A 137 29.52 -0.74 -19.43
N SER A 138 28.67 0.28 -19.57
CA SER A 138 27.75 0.39 -20.70
C SER A 138 27.63 1.81 -21.20
N SER A 139 27.90 2.00 -22.49
CA SER A 139 27.62 3.24 -23.24
C SER A 139 26.15 3.64 -23.25
N SER A 140 25.25 2.71 -22.92
CA SER A 140 23.80 2.96 -22.81
C SER A 140 23.33 3.26 -21.38
N ALA A 141 24.25 3.55 -20.46
CA ALA A 141 23.97 3.87 -19.06
C ALA A 141 24.50 5.24 -18.59
N GLY A 142 24.94 6.09 -19.53
CA GLY A 142 25.42 7.45 -19.26
C GLY A 142 26.88 7.69 -19.65
N TYR A 143 27.21 8.97 -19.76
CA TYR A 143 28.52 9.49 -20.15
C TYR A 143 28.95 10.63 -19.22
N ASP A 144 30.25 10.88 -19.09
CA ASP A 144 30.77 12.13 -18.49
C ASP A 144 30.71 13.32 -19.46
N GLU A 145 31.16 14.50 -19.00
CA GLU A 145 31.22 15.73 -19.80
C GLU A 145 32.16 15.58 -21.02
N GLU A 146 33.13 14.68 -20.94
CA GLU A 146 34.06 14.31 -22.02
C GLU A 146 33.51 13.27 -23.01
N GLY A 147 32.32 12.70 -22.76
CA GLY A 147 31.68 11.73 -23.64
C GLY A 147 32.22 10.29 -23.52
N ILE A 148 32.82 9.93 -22.38
CA ILE A 148 33.24 8.57 -22.04
C ILE A 148 32.12 7.86 -21.26
N PRO A 149 31.80 6.58 -21.57
CA PRO A 149 30.83 5.80 -20.79
C PRO A 149 31.19 5.73 -19.30
N THR A 150 30.34 6.30 -18.45
CA THR A 150 30.47 6.25 -16.98
C THR A 150 29.48 5.26 -16.35
N GLY A 151 28.37 5.00 -17.04
CA GLY A 151 27.29 4.15 -16.57
C GLY A 151 27.64 2.67 -16.48
N LYS A 152 27.02 1.98 -15.51
CA LYS A 152 27.17 0.54 -15.30
C LYS A 152 25.81 -0.15 -15.30
N LYS A 153 25.71 -1.27 -16.03
CA LYS A 153 24.54 -2.14 -16.01
C LYS A 153 24.81 -3.38 -15.16
N VAL A 154 23.74 -3.92 -14.57
CA VAL A 154 23.76 -5.09 -13.69
C VAL A 154 23.46 -6.36 -14.49
N GLU A 155 24.22 -7.43 -14.24
CA GLU A 155 23.91 -8.76 -14.77
C GLU A 155 22.82 -9.46 -13.94
N ASP A 156 21.96 -10.23 -14.61
CA ASP A 156 20.87 -10.99 -13.98
C ASP A 156 21.34 -12.06 -12.98
N ILE A 157 22.60 -12.50 -13.05
CA ILE A 157 23.17 -13.56 -12.23
C ILE A 157 24.24 -12.96 -11.31
N PRO A 158 24.01 -12.88 -9.99
CA PRO A 158 24.98 -12.32 -9.06
C PRO A 158 26.14 -13.29 -8.79
N ASN A 159 27.23 -12.76 -8.23
CA ASN A 159 28.32 -13.54 -7.68
C ASN A 159 28.02 -14.01 -6.25
N VAL A 160 28.49 -15.21 -5.90
CA VAL A 160 28.36 -15.77 -4.55
C VAL A 160 29.33 -15.10 -3.58
N ILE A 161 28.86 -14.72 -2.40
CA ILE A 161 29.69 -14.37 -1.24
C ILE A 161 29.93 -15.65 -0.41
N ALA A 162 31.17 -15.88 0.03
CA ALA A 162 31.53 -17.01 0.90
C ALA A 162 30.88 -16.85 2.28
N LEU A 163 30.72 -17.94 3.05
CA LEU A 163 30.04 -17.88 4.34
C LEU A 163 30.79 -16.93 5.29
N GLU A 164 32.10 -17.13 5.44
CA GLU A 164 33.01 -16.31 6.25
C GLU A 164 32.87 -14.78 6.02
N ASP A 165 32.56 -14.37 4.79
CA ASP A 165 32.43 -12.97 4.36
C ASP A 165 31.01 -12.38 4.51
N LEU A 166 30.02 -13.17 4.95
CA LEU A 166 28.63 -12.71 5.07
C LEU A 166 28.48 -11.56 6.09
N THR A 167 27.75 -10.51 5.69
CA THR A 167 27.37 -9.43 6.60
C THR A 167 26.28 -9.90 7.53
N ARG A 168 26.62 -10.07 8.81
CA ARG A 168 25.75 -10.46 9.91
C ARG A 168 26.13 -9.65 11.15
N PRO A 169 25.23 -9.47 12.14
CA PRO A 169 25.57 -8.83 13.41
C PRO A 169 26.78 -9.48 14.10
N GLU A 170 27.42 -8.75 15.01
CA GLU A 170 28.58 -9.28 15.73
C GLU A 170 28.20 -10.50 16.58
N GLY A 171 29.05 -11.53 16.55
CA GLY A 171 28.83 -12.80 17.27
C GLY A 171 27.86 -13.79 16.60
N TRP A 172 27.12 -13.38 15.56
CA TRP A 172 26.24 -14.30 14.82
C TRP A 172 27.02 -15.29 13.95
N ALA A 173 26.47 -16.50 13.81
CA ALA A 173 26.90 -17.48 12.84
C ALA A 173 26.73 -16.94 11.40
N LYS A 174 27.65 -17.34 10.53
CA LYS A 174 27.68 -16.87 9.15
C LYS A 174 26.78 -17.72 8.24
N LYS A 175 25.47 -17.59 8.44
CA LYS A 175 24.43 -18.38 7.75
C LYS A 175 23.65 -17.57 6.72
N ARG A 176 23.16 -18.20 5.66
CA ARG A 176 22.26 -17.58 4.66
C ARG A 176 20.82 -17.62 5.15
N ILE A 177 20.16 -16.45 5.17
CA ILE A 177 18.81 -16.27 5.70
C ILE A 177 17.82 -16.38 4.53
N ASP A 178 16.74 -17.15 4.70
CA ASP A 178 15.65 -17.21 3.70
C ASP A 178 14.77 -15.96 3.80
N VAL A 179 14.20 -15.53 2.68
CA VAL A 179 13.40 -14.30 2.60
C VAL A 179 12.18 -14.58 1.73
N THR A 180 11.00 -14.18 2.19
CA THR A 180 9.82 -14.09 1.32
C THR A 180 9.58 -12.63 0.97
N VAL A 181 9.67 -12.30 -0.31
CA VAL A 181 9.58 -10.95 -0.85
C VAL A 181 8.14 -10.67 -1.27
N ILE A 182 7.51 -9.67 -0.66
CA ILE A 182 6.20 -9.17 -1.05
C ILE A 182 6.40 -7.82 -1.75
N THR A 183 5.85 -7.65 -2.95
CA THR A 183 6.08 -6.45 -3.73
C THR A 183 4.83 -5.88 -4.42
N SER A 184 4.92 -4.61 -4.82
CA SER A 184 3.87 -3.87 -5.53
C SER A 184 3.77 -4.26 -7.01
N GLY A 185 2.59 -4.13 -7.61
CA GLY A 185 2.42 -4.32 -9.06
C GLY A 185 3.35 -3.44 -9.91
N LEU A 186 3.55 -2.18 -9.51
CA LEU A 186 4.50 -1.26 -10.17
C LEU A 186 5.95 -1.77 -10.16
N PHE A 187 6.37 -2.51 -9.13
CA PHE A 187 7.74 -3.06 -9.06
C PHE A 187 7.90 -4.22 -10.04
N ARG A 188 6.89 -5.08 -10.18
CA ARG A 188 6.85 -6.10 -11.24
C ARG A 188 7.01 -5.45 -12.62
N ASP A 189 6.32 -4.33 -12.85
CA ASP A 189 6.27 -3.70 -14.18
C ASP A 189 7.55 -2.92 -14.51
N LEU A 190 8.07 -2.12 -13.58
CA LEU A 190 9.23 -1.24 -13.80
C LEU A 190 10.58 -1.90 -13.45
N TYR A 191 10.59 -2.82 -12.47
CA TYR A 191 11.79 -3.46 -11.90
C TYR A 191 11.79 -4.99 -12.09
N SER A 192 11.28 -5.45 -13.24
CA SER A 192 11.25 -6.87 -13.61
C SER A 192 12.64 -7.53 -13.67
N SER A 193 13.69 -6.77 -14.00
CA SER A 193 15.09 -7.20 -13.92
C SER A 193 15.53 -7.47 -12.48
N GLN A 194 15.10 -6.66 -11.50
CA GLN A 194 15.39 -6.87 -10.08
C GLN A 194 14.68 -8.11 -9.54
N ALA A 195 13.43 -8.36 -9.95
CA ALA A 195 12.74 -9.61 -9.61
C ALA A 195 13.50 -10.84 -10.15
N ARG A 196 13.98 -10.79 -11.39
CA ARG A 196 14.83 -11.84 -12.00
C ARG A 196 16.18 -12.00 -11.31
N LEU A 197 16.81 -10.91 -10.89
CA LEU A 197 18.06 -10.89 -10.12
C LEU A 197 17.88 -11.59 -8.75
N ILE A 198 16.76 -11.30 -8.07
CA ILE A 198 16.42 -11.93 -6.78
C ILE A 198 16.11 -13.43 -6.95
N ASP A 199 15.31 -13.83 -7.95
CA ASP A 199 15.03 -15.26 -8.22
C ASP A 199 16.33 -16.03 -8.56
N ASN A 200 17.21 -15.48 -9.39
CA ASN A 200 18.53 -16.06 -9.66
C ASN A 200 19.40 -16.14 -8.39
N ALA A 201 19.30 -15.16 -7.47
CA ALA A 201 19.98 -15.20 -6.18
C ALA A 201 19.47 -16.34 -5.29
N PHE A 202 18.16 -16.59 -5.21
CA PHE A 202 17.61 -17.76 -4.50
C PHE A 202 18.12 -19.07 -5.12
N ARG A 203 18.09 -19.20 -6.44
CA ARG A 203 18.58 -20.40 -7.17
C ARG A 203 20.06 -20.66 -6.93
N LEU A 204 20.90 -19.62 -6.98
CA LEU A 204 22.32 -19.70 -6.62
C LEU A 204 22.52 -20.05 -5.14
N THR A 205 21.64 -19.59 -4.26
CA THR A 205 21.70 -19.88 -2.83
C THR A 205 21.43 -21.36 -2.58
N LEU A 206 20.39 -21.93 -3.20
CA LEU A 206 20.14 -23.37 -3.22
C LEU A 206 21.35 -24.16 -3.78
N ALA A 207 21.98 -23.66 -4.85
CA ALA A 207 23.14 -24.31 -5.48
C ALA A 207 24.30 -24.54 -4.49
N ARG A 208 24.45 -23.66 -3.48
CA ARG A 208 25.49 -23.78 -2.45
C ARG A 208 25.42 -25.06 -1.63
N SER A 209 24.23 -25.64 -1.47
CA SER A 209 24.01 -26.90 -0.73
C SER A 209 23.71 -28.08 -1.66
N TYR A 210 23.86 -27.92 -2.98
CA TYR A 210 23.57 -28.97 -3.97
C TYR A 210 24.27 -30.30 -3.65
N ASN A 211 25.58 -30.29 -3.36
CA ASN A 211 26.30 -31.53 -3.04
C ASN A 211 25.86 -32.14 -1.71
N THR A 212 25.47 -31.30 -0.73
CA THR A 212 24.95 -31.74 0.57
C THR A 212 23.65 -32.52 0.38
N ILE A 213 22.75 -32.01 -0.45
CA ILE A 213 21.46 -32.64 -0.79
C ILE A 213 21.68 -33.93 -1.59
N VAL A 214 22.34 -33.88 -2.75
CA VAL A 214 22.41 -35.05 -3.67
C VAL A 214 23.35 -36.17 -3.20
N LYS A 215 24.21 -35.93 -2.21
CA LYS A 215 25.07 -36.98 -1.60
C LYS A 215 24.50 -37.56 -0.31
N ASN A 216 23.39 -37.01 0.22
CA ASN A 216 22.74 -37.54 1.40
C ASN A 216 22.04 -38.87 1.06
N GLN A 217 22.68 -40.00 1.39
CA GLN A 217 22.16 -41.34 1.08
C GLN A 217 20.81 -41.62 1.75
N THR A 218 20.56 -41.11 2.95
CA THR A 218 19.27 -41.28 3.64
C THR A 218 18.14 -40.58 2.87
N LEU A 219 18.40 -39.39 2.36
CA LEU A 219 17.45 -38.63 1.53
C LEU A 219 17.25 -39.28 0.15
N MET A 220 18.34 -39.66 -0.53
CA MET A 220 18.30 -40.24 -1.88
C MET A 220 17.69 -41.64 -1.92
N ASN A 221 17.81 -42.42 -0.83
CA ASN A 221 17.15 -43.72 -0.67
C ASN A 221 15.71 -43.60 -0.10
N GLY A 222 15.26 -42.38 0.23
CA GLY A 222 13.92 -42.10 0.72
C GLY A 222 12.85 -42.11 -0.39
N PRO A 223 11.56 -42.02 -0.04
CA PRO A 223 10.43 -42.17 -0.98
C PRO A 223 10.40 -41.13 -2.11
N TYR A 224 11.05 -39.98 -1.91
CA TYR A 224 11.11 -38.87 -2.86
C TYR A 224 12.53 -38.65 -3.44
N GLY A 225 13.50 -39.50 -3.12
CA GLY A 225 14.92 -39.23 -3.43
C GLY A 225 15.23 -39.02 -4.91
N SER A 226 14.59 -39.80 -5.79
CA SER A 226 14.72 -39.64 -7.24
C SER A 226 14.13 -38.31 -7.73
N GLN A 227 12.93 -37.98 -7.25
CA GLN A 227 12.22 -36.75 -7.59
C GLN A 227 12.99 -35.52 -7.10
N ILE A 228 13.47 -35.49 -5.86
CA ILE A 228 14.28 -34.39 -5.30
C ILE A 228 15.55 -34.16 -6.14
N ASN A 229 16.26 -35.23 -6.53
CA ASN A 229 17.42 -35.11 -7.39
C ASN A 229 17.07 -34.59 -8.81
N GLU A 230 15.90 -34.93 -9.35
CA GLU A 230 15.39 -34.36 -10.59
C GLU A 230 15.01 -32.87 -10.43
N SER A 231 14.25 -32.52 -9.38
CA SER A 231 13.86 -31.17 -9.00
C SER A 231 15.07 -30.24 -8.91
N ILE A 232 16.03 -30.57 -8.06
CA ILE A 232 17.20 -29.70 -7.84
C ILE A 232 18.06 -29.59 -9.11
N ARG A 233 18.19 -30.67 -9.90
CA ARG A 233 18.89 -30.61 -11.20
C ARG A 233 18.17 -29.71 -12.20
N SER A 234 16.84 -29.63 -12.16
CA SER A 234 16.10 -28.68 -12.99
C SER A 234 16.43 -27.24 -12.61
N ILE A 235 16.40 -26.90 -11.31
CA ILE A 235 16.81 -25.57 -10.83
C ILE A 235 18.26 -25.25 -11.23
N MET A 236 19.18 -26.21 -11.07
CA MET A 236 20.59 -26.00 -11.42
C MET A 236 20.79 -25.76 -12.92
N ARG A 237 20.02 -26.40 -13.82
CA ARG A 237 20.06 -26.11 -15.26
C ARG A 237 19.69 -24.65 -15.55
N SER A 238 18.71 -24.08 -14.84
CA SER A 238 18.24 -22.72 -15.09
C SER A 238 19.28 -21.63 -14.75
N ILE A 239 20.33 -21.98 -13.99
CA ILE A 239 21.50 -21.14 -13.68
C ILE A 239 22.81 -21.74 -14.24
N SER A 240 22.73 -22.62 -15.24
CA SER A 240 23.88 -23.28 -15.89
C SER A 240 24.87 -23.98 -14.93
N PHE A 241 24.35 -24.55 -13.84
CA PHE A 241 25.12 -25.16 -12.74
C PHE A 241 26.19 -24.23 -12.12
N LYS A 242 25.97 -22.90 -12.17
CA LYS A 242 26.82 -21.95 -11.44
C LYS A 242 26.64 -22.13 -9.91
N GLY A 243 27.70 -21.83 -9.16
CA GLY A 243 27.64 -21.73 -7.69
C GLY A 243 27.61 -23.04 -6.89
N LEU A 244 27.67 -24.23 -7.50
CA LEU A 244 27.61 -25.50 -6.77
C LEU A 244 28.62 -25.60 -5.62
N SER A 245 28.16 -26.01 -4.43
CA SER A 245 29.03 -26.27 -3.27
C SER A 245 28.44 -27.36 -2.36
N ASN A 246 28.95 -27.46 -1.14
CA ASN A 246 28.62 -28.41 -0.08
C ASN A 246 28.35 -27.72 1.28
N GLU A 247 27.76 -26.53 1.26
CA GLU A 247 27.35 -25.81 2.48
C GLU A 247 26.26 -26.64 3.22
N SER A 248 26.28 -26.64 4.56
CA SER A 248 25.27 -27.37 5.35
C SER A 248 23.89 -26.77 5.15
N LEU A 249 22.83 -27.53 5.43
CA LEU A 249 21.48 -26.98 5.51
C LEU A 249 21.33 -26.05 6.74
N ASP A 250 22.09 -26.31 7.81
CA ASP A 250 22.14 -25.46 9.00
C ASP A 250 22.86 -24.11 8.77
N ASP A 251 23.61 -23.99 7.67
CA ASP A 251 24.27 -22.76 7.23
C ASP A 251 23.51 -22.05 6.10
N ASN A 252 22.47 -22.68 5.56
CA ASN A 252 21.78 -22.24 4.35
C ASN A 252 20.29 -22.53 4.40
N TYR A 253 19.55 -21.63 5.04
CA TYR A 253 18.13 -21.83 5.33
C TYR A 253 17.25 -21.82 4.06
N VAL A 254 17.65 -21.14 2.98
CA VAL A 254 16.98 -21.26 1.67
C VAL A 254 17.03 -22.71 1.17
N ALA A 255 18.18 -23.38 1.26
CA ALA A 255 18.30 -24.77 0.83
C ALA A 255 17.58 -25.75 1.77
N LYS A 256 17.52 -25.42 3.08
CA LYS A 256 16.75 -26.15 4.08
C LYS A 256 15.24 -26.11 3.75
N HIS A 257 14.66 -24.90 3.69
CA HIS A 257 13.23 -24.74 3.41
C HIS A 257 12.88 -25.21 2.00
N TRP A 258 13.73 -24.98 0.99
CA TRP A 258 13.51 -25.55 -0.35
C TRP A 258 13.34 -27.07 -0.31
N LEU A 259 14.16 -27.78 0.48
CA LEU A 259 14.05 -29.24 0.57
C LEU A 259 12.76 -29.67 1.28
N GLU A 260 12.39 -28.98 2.37
CA GLU A 260 11.15 -29.23 3.12
C GLU A 260 9.91 -28.95 2.27
N ASP A 261 9.88 -27.81 1.57
CA ASP A 261 8.82 -27.39 0.65
C ASP A 261 8.73 -28.32 -0.57
N CYS A 262 9.86 -28.73 -1.14
CA CYS A 262 9.90 -29.68 -2.26
C CYS A 262 9.29 -31.03 -1.86
N ILE A 263 9.65 -31.55 -0.68
CA ILE A 263 9.05 -32.78 -0.11
C ILE A 263 7.56 -32.59 0.13
N TYR A 264 7.14 -31.44 0.65
CA TYR A 264 5.72 -31.11 0.85
C TYR A 264 4.93 -31.15 -0.46
N TYR A 265 5.36 -30.44 -1.52
CA TYR A 265 4.68 -30.46 -2.81
C TYR A 265 4.71 -31.86 -3.48
N LEU A 266 5.82 -32.60 -3.38
CA LEU A 266 5.88 -33.98 -3.85
C LEU A 266 4.87 -34.89 -3.11
N SER A 267 4.62 -34.64 -1.83
CA SER A 267 3.62 -35.37 -1.04
C SER A 267 2.16 -35.04 -1.40
N LEU A 268 1.93 -33.85 -1.97
CA LEU A 268 0.65 -33.47 -2.59
C LEU A 268 0.46 -34.03 -4.01
N GLY A 269 1.47 -34.74 -4.55
CA GLY A 269 1.41 -35.36 -5.87
C GLY A 269 1.85 -34.47 -7.03
N TYR A 270 2.46 -33.31 -6.78
CA TYR A 270 3.11 -32.51 -7.83
C TYR A 270 4.30 -33.28 -8.43
N ASN A 271 4.57 -33.08 -9.73
CA ASN A 271 5.74 -33.66 -10.38
C ASN A 271 7.05 -32.99 -9.90
N SER A 272 8.19 -33.65 -10.12
CA SER A 272 9.52 -33.19 -9.70
C SER A 272 9.82 -31.74 -10.08
N THR A 273 9.61 -31.36 -11.34
CA THR A 273 9.91 -30.01 -11.83
C THR A 273 9.03 -28.96 -11.15
N THR A 274 7.71 -29.17 -11.14
CA THR A 274 6.76 -28.25 -10.51
C THR A 274 6.99 -28.12 -9.01
N ALA A 275 7.22 -29.22 -8.30
CA ALA A 275 7.52 -29.20 -6.86
C ALA A 275 8.82 -28.45 -6.54
N GLY A 276 9.85 -28.60 -7.39
CA GLY A 276 11.13 -27.89 -7.23
C GLY A 276 11.01 -26.38 -7.48
N GLU A 277 10.25 -25.97 -8.50
CA GLU A 277 10.05 -24.57 -8.86
C GLU A 277 9.11 -23.84 -7.86
N TYR A 278 8.04 -24.50 -7.40
CA TYR A 278 7.22 -23.99 -6.29
C TYR A 278 8.03 -23.85 -5.00
N ALA A 279 8.92 -24.79 -4.70
CA ALA A 279 9.75 -24.73 -3.50
C ALA A 279 10.81 -23.62 -3.52
N ILE A 280 11.29 -23.17 -4.69
CA ILE A 280 12.27 -22.07 -4.80
C ILE A 280 11.60 -20.69 -4.99
N THR A 281 10.30 -20.66 -5.26
CA THR A 281 9.55 -19.41 -5.45
C THR A 281 9.44 -18.66 -4.13
N ARG A 282 9.81 -17.38 -4.15
CA ARG A 282 9.90 -16.50 -2.96
C ARG A 282 9.45 -15.05 -3.21
N ILE A 283 9.01 -14.69 -4.42
CA ILE A 283 8.58 -13.33 -4.78
C ILE A 283 7.10 -13.34 -5.17
N PHE A 284 6.30 -12.49 -4.52
CA PHE A 284 4.85 -12.42 -4.68
C PHE A 284 4.35 -10.97 -4.83
N ALA A 285 3.32 -10.77 -5.64
CA ALA A 285 2.74 -9.44 -5.94
C ALA A 285 1.26 -9.54 -6.37
N PRO A 286 0.55 -8.41 -6.58
CA PRO A 286 -0.77 -8.39 -7.21
C PRO A 286 -0.77 -9.04 -8.61
N PRO A 287 -1.93 -9.41 -9.16
CA PRO A 287 -2.04 -10.09 -10.46
C PRO A 287 -1.46 -9.26 -11.59
N ASN A 288 -0.92 -9.91 -12.63
CA ASN A 288 -0.36 -9.21 -13.79
C ASN A 288 -1.41 -8.28 -14.45
N GLY A 289 -1.05 -7.02 -14.70
CA GLY A 289 -1.96 -5.98 -15.18
C GLY A 289 -2.82 -5.29 -14.10
N ASP A 290 -2.73 -5.71 -12.85
CA ASP A 290 -3.48 -5.18 -11.71
C ASP A 290 -2.54 -4.71 -10.56
N TYR A 291 -3.08 -3.94 -9.61
CA TYR A 291 -2.35 -3.20 -8.58
C TYR A 291 -3.12 -3.14 -7.25
N GLY A 292 -2.40 -3.01 -6.14
CA GLY A 292 -3.00 -2.97 -4.79
C GLY A 292 -3.36 -4.35 -4.28
N ALA A 293 -3.28 -4.54 -2.96
CA ALA A 293 -3.76 -5.73 -2.27
C ALA A 293 -5.28 -5.73 -2.06
N GLY A 294 -5.96 -4.59 -2.29
CA GLY A 294 -7.42 -4.46 -2.31
C GLY A 294 -8.11 -4.46 -0.93
N ILE A 295 -7.32 -4.60 0.14
CA ILE A 295 -7.76 -4.54 1.53
C ILE A 295 -8.25 -3.14 1.88
N SER A 296 -7.62 -2.07 1.38
CA SER A 296 -8.10 -0.70 1.58
C SER A 296 -9.56 -0.52 1.14
N LYS A 297 -9.95 -1.16 0.05
CA LYS A 297 -11.33 -1.09 -0.45
C LYS A 297 -12.30 -1.95 0.35
N LEU A 298 -11.89 -3.14 0.83
CA LEU A 298 -12.74 -3.99 1.67
C LEU A 298 -12.92 -3.43 3.09
N VAL A 299 -11.86 -2.89 3.69
CA VAL A 299 -11.90 -2.14 4.97
C VAL A 299 -12.89 -0.98 4.90
N SER A 300 -12.93 -0.27 3.77
CA SER A 300 -13.88 0.83 3.55
C SER A 300 -15.33 0.32 3.58
N MET A 301 -15.57 -0.89 3.09
CA MET A 301 -16.88 -1.54 3.03
C MET A 301 -17.11 -2.54 4.18
N SER A 302 -16.97 -2.11 5.45
CA SER A 302 -17.00 -3.02 6.62
C SER A 302 -18.24 -3.92 6.75
N TRP A 303 -19.35 -3.60 6.08
CA TRP A 303 -20.57 -4.40 6.07
C TRP A 303 -20.58 -5.53 5.02
N THR A 304 -19.51 -5.72 4.24
CA THR A 304 -19.43 -6.77 3.20
C THR A 304 -18.61 -7.99 3.60
N TRP A 305 -18.10 -8.04 4.84
CA TRP A 305 -17.37 -9.15 5.42
C TRP A 305 -17.78 -9.36 6.88
N ASN A 306 -17.61 -10.58 7.41
CA ASN A 306 -18.01 -10.91 8.79
C ASN A 306 -16.89 -10.76 9.81
N ASP A 307 -15.66 -11.06 9.41
CA ASP A 307 -14.45 -11.01 10.22
C ASP A 307 -13.20 -10.77 9.36
N THR A 308 -12.03 -10.66 10.01
CA THR A 308 -10.75 -10.45 9.34
C THR A 308 -10.24 -11.69 8.58
N ASP A 309 -10.79 -12.88 8.83
CA ASP A 309 -10.34 -14.11 8.16
C ASP A 309 -10.78 -14.08 6.69
N GLU A 310 -12.00 -13.62 6.41
CA GLU A 310 -12.47 -13.36 5.03
C GLU A 310 -11.57 -12.36 4.27
N LEU A 311 -11.02 -11.35 4.97
CA LEU A 311 -10.07 -10.41 4.40
C LEU A 311 -8.69 -11.05 4.15
N SER A 312 -8.25 -11.97 5.01
CA SER A 312 -7.01 -12.74 4.82
C SER A 312 -7.13 -13.73 3.66
N GLU A 313 -8.26 -14.41 3.50
CA GLU A 313 -8.53 -15.27 2.35
C GLU A 313 -8.52 -14.47 1.03
N PHE A 314 -9.10 -13.26 1.03
CA PHE A 314 -9.00 -12.34 -0.11
C PHE A 314 -7.54 -11.91 -0.39
N TYR A 315 -6.78 -11.53 0.63
CA TYR A 315 -5.36 -11.17 0.49
C TYR A 315 -4.55 -12.32 -0.09
N ILE A 316 -4.74 -13.55 0.41
CA ILE A 316 -4.11 -14.77 -0.08
C ILE A 316 -4.41 -15.00 -1.56
N GLY A 317 -5.66 -14.85 -1.98
CA GLY A 317 -6.08 -14.98 -3.37
C GLY A 317 -5.50 -13.89 -4.28
N ARG A 318 -5.46 -12.64 -3.80
CA ARG A 318 -5.03 -11.48 -4.59
C ARG A 318 -3.52 -11.29 -4.67
N MET A 319 -2.78 -11.59 -3.59
CA MET A 319 -1.32 -11.39 -3.52
C MET A 319 -0.52 -12.67 -3.82
N GLY A 320 -1.17 -13.84 -3.84
CA GLY A 320 -0.53 -15.14 -4.08
C GLY A 320 -0.09 -15.42 -5.52
N ASN A 321 0.32 -14.40 -6.29
CA ASN A 321 0.81 -14.56 -7.66
C ASN A 321 2.33 -14.64 -7.66
N MET A 322 2.87 -15.65 -8.33
CA MET A 322 4.29 -15.99 -8.31
C MET A 322 5.08 -15.20 -9.36
N TYR A 323 6.24 -14.68 -8.95
CA TYR A 323 7.20 -14.01 -9.85
C TYR A 323 8.56 -14.68 -9.74
N SER A 324 8.97 -15.35 -10.81
CA SER A 324 10.22 -16.14 -10.91
C SER A 324 10.65 -16.27 -12.38
N LYS A 325 11.72 -17.00 -12.65
CA LYS A 325 12.15 -17.31 -14.02
C LYS A 325 11.11 -18.04 -14.89
N TYR A 326 10.17 -18.78 -14.29
CA TYR A 326 9.19 -19.61 -15.02
C TYR A 326 7.72 -19.29 -14.72
N TYR A 327 7.45 -18.39 -13.77
CA TYR A 327 6.11 -17.94 -13.41
C TYR A 327 6.09 -16.41 -13.37
N TRP A 328 5.12 -15.77 -14.02
CA TRP A 328 5.05 -14.31 -14.13
C TRP A 328 3.62 -13.80 -13.96
N GLY A 329 3.14 -13.93 -12.72
CA GLY A 329 1.75 -13.63 -12.35
C GLY A 329 0.86 -14.87 -12.21
N ASP A 330 1.43 -16.08 -12.29
CA ASP A 330 0.70 -17.33 -12.04
C ASP A 330 0.21 -17.39 -10.58
N THR A 331 -1.11 -17.40 -10.39
CA THR A 331 -1.74 -17.44 -9.07
C THR A 331 -1.61 -18.83 -8.43
N ASN A 332 -0.99 -18.91 -7.25
CA ASN A 332 -0.93 -20.14 -6.45
C ASN A 332 -1.00 -19.84 -4.93
N PRO A 333 -2.21 -19.78 -4.36
CA PRO A 333 -2.43 -19.54 -2.93
C PRO A 333 -1.71 -20.52 -2.01
N VAL A 334 -1.58 -21.79 -2.40
CA VAL A 334 -0.93 -22.83 -1.58
C VAL A 334 0.57 -22.54 -1.45
N VAL A 335 1.21 -22.15 -2.55
CA VAL A 335 2.63 -21.77 -2.54
C VAL A 335 2.84 -20.47 -1.76
N PHE A 336 1.90 -19.52 -1.85
CA PHE A 336 1.96 -18.28 -1.10
C PHE A 336 1.82 -18.49 0.42
N MET A 337 0.79 -19.21 0.88
CA MET A 337 0.62 -19.53 2.29
C MET A 337 1.82 -20.31 2.87
N ARG A 338 2.38 -21.25 2.09
CA ARG A 338 3.59 -21.99 2.48
C ARG A 338 4.82 -21.08 2.54
N ALA A 339 4.97 -20.13 1.62
CA ALA A 339 6.03 -19.12 1.67
C ALA A 339 5.87 -18.16 2.87
N LEU A 340 4.65 -17.83 3.29
CA LEU A 340 4.41 -17.05 4.50
C LEU A 340 4.52 -17.85 5.81
N SER A 341 4.53 -19.19 5.74
CA SER A 341 4.65 -20.07 6.91
C SER A 341 6.07 -20.04 7.53
N ASP A 342 6.17 -20.53 8.77
CA ASP A 342 7.44 -20.76 9.48
C ASP A 342 8.26 -19.48 9.79
N THR A 343 7.64 -18.30 9.75
CA THR A 343 8.17 -17.03 10.27
C THR A 343 7.05 -16.08 10.70
N ASP A 344 7.31 -15.25 11.70
CA ASP A 344 6.44 -14.17 12.20
C ASP A 344 7.16 -12.81 12.22
N HIS A 345 8.23 -12.68 11.43
CA HIS A 345 9.05 -11.49 11.29
C HIS A 345 8.82 -10.80 9.94
N ILE A 346 8.05 -9.72 9.97
CA ILE A 346 7.81 -8.83 8.81
C ILE A 346 8.74 -7.61 8.92
N VAL A 347 9.45 -7.30 7.83
CA VAL A 347 10.24 -6.07 7.70
C VAL A 347 9.76 -5.29 6.48
N VAL A 348 9.32 -4.05 6.71
CA VAL A 348 8.87 -3.11 5.67
C VAL A 348 9.66 -1.81 5.79
N SER A 349 9.43 -0.85 4.89
CA SER A 349 10.34 0.25 4.64
C SER A 349 9.66 1.62 4.55
N ARG A 350 10.44 2.65 4.87
CA ARG A 350 10.20 4.06 4.57
C ARG A 350 11.49 4.79 4.23
N ASN A 351 11.59 5.29 3.00
CA ASN A 351 12.75 6.07 2.52
C ASN A 351 12.47 7.56 2.23
N THR A 352 11.37 8.09 2.77
CA THR A 352 11.02 9.52 2.70
C THR A 352 10.56 10.03 4.07
N ASN A 353 10.66 11.34 4.28
CA ASN A 353 10.03 12.02 5.43
C ASN A 353 8.72 12.73 5.05
N GLN A 354 8.33 12.75 3.76
CA GLN A 354 7.14 13.46 3.27
C GLN A 354 5.84 12.77 3.71
N TYR A 355 5.82 11.44 3.79
CA TYR A 355 4.69 10.63 4.28
C TYR A 355 5.18 9.43 5.07
N GLY A 356 4.43 9.01 6.10
CA GLY A 356 4.80 7.87 6.95
C GLY A 356 3.95 6.63 6.69
N VAL A 357 3.64 5.92 7.76
CA VAL A 357 2.93 4.64 7.80
C VAL A 357 1.41 4.80 7.89
N LEU A 358 0.93 5.96 8.31
CA LEU A 358 -0.47 6.31 8.50
C LEU A 358 -1.00 7.33 7.46
N ASP A 359 -0.12 7.90 6.65
CA ASP A 359 -0.45 8.97 5.68
C ASP A 359 -1.14 8.48 4.39
N ASN A 360 -0.79 7.27 3.92
CA ASN A 360 -1.41 6.65 2.75
C ASN A 360 -2.06 5.30 3.08
N ASP A 361 -3.06 4.97 2.27
CA ASP A 361 -3.84 3.75 2.32
C ASP A 361 -3.04 2.53 1.85
N ASP A 362 -2.14 2.70 0.88
CA ASP A 362 -1.26 1.62 0.38
C ASP A 362 -0.47 0.90 1.50
N PHE A 363 -0.04 1.61 2.55
CA PHE A 363 0.75 0.98 3.61
C PHE A 363 -0.05 -0.06 4.42
N PHE A 364 -1.32 0.23 4.74
CA PHE A 364 -2.18 -0.74 5.43
C PHE A 364 -2.80 -1.75 4.44
N ASP A 365 -3.05 -1.35 3.20
CA ASP A 365 -3.49 -2.22 2.11
C ASP A 365 -2.54 -3.41 1.94
N TYR A 366 -1.25 -3.12 1.69
CA TYR A 366 -0.24 -4.14 1.48
C TYR A 366 0.23 -4.79 2.78
N TRP A 367 0.64 -4.01 3.79
CA TRP A 367 1.35 -4.55 4.96
C TRP A 367 0.45 -4.83 6.16
N GLY A 368 -0.65 -4.09 6.31
CA GLY A 368 -1.73 -4.47 7.21
C GLY A 368 -2.37 -5.78 6.74
N GLY A 369 -2.72 -5.86 5.46
CA GLY A 369 -3.19 -7.11 4.83
C GLY A 369 -2.22 -8.28 5.00
N LEU A 370 -0.91 -8.06 4.85
CA LEU A 370 0.12 -9.05 5.12
C LEU A 370 0.17 -9.47 6.60
N SER A 371 0.16 -8.50 7.52
CA SER A 371 0.20 -8.72 8.97
C SER A 371 -0.95 -9.61 9.42
N MET A 372 -2.16 -9.25 9.04
CA MET A 372 -3.40 -9.99 9.30
C MET A 372 -3.36 -11.41 8.69
N THR A 373 -2.83 -11.55 7.47
CA THR A 373 -2.68 -12.86 6.80
C THR A 373 -1.67 -13.77 7.50
N VAL A 374 -0.53 -13.25 7.95
CA VAL A 374 0.44 -14.02 8.73
C VAL A 374 -0.12 -14.38 10.11
N GLU A 375 -0.92 -13.50 10.71
CA GLU A 375 -1.65 -13.79 11.95
C GLU A 375 -2.68 -14.91 11.76
N TYR A 376 -3.50 -14.88 10.72
CA TYR A 376 -4.43 -15.95 10.33
C TYR A 376 -3.72 -17.30 10.16
N LEU A 377 -2.58 -17.33 9.47
CA LEU A 377 -1.83 -18.57 9.22
C LEU A 377 -1.13 -19.13 10.48
N SER A 378 -0.76 -18.27 11.45
CA SER A 378 0.04 -18.66 12.62
C SER A 378 -0.71 -18.64 13.95
N ASN A 379 -1.92 -18.09 13.99
CA ASN A 379 -2.69 -17.75 15.20
C ASN A 379 -1.90 -16.83 16.18
N LYS A 380 -1.04 -15.96 15.64
CA LYS A 380 -0.20 -15.04 16.41
C LYS A 380 0.07 -13.76 15.61
N THR A 381 -0.20 -12.59 16.18
CA THR A 381 0.18 -11.31 15.57
C THR A 381 1.69 -11.28 15.25
N PRO A 382 2.10 -11.06 13.99
CA PRO A 382 3.50 -11.01 13.62
C PRO A 382 4.17 -9.75 14.16
N THR A 383 5.46 -9.89 14.49
CA THR A 383 6.33 -8.72 14.66
C THR A 383 6.45 -8.01 13.31
N MET A 384 6.27 -6.69 13.29
CA MET A 384 6.42 -5.88 12.09
C MET A 384 7.32 -4.71 12.40
N ASN A 385 8.49 -4.70 11.77
CA ASN A 385 9.49 -3.65 11.90
C ASN A 385 9.53 -2.78 10.64
N VAL A 386 9.75 -1.48 10.84
CA VAL A 386 9.88 -0.50 9.76
C VAL A 386 11.33 -0.02 9.73
N LEU A 387 11.98 -0.27 8.59
CA LEU A 387 13.30 0.28 8.26
C LEU A 387 13.11 1.71 7.78
N MET A 388 13.54 2.67 8.59
CA MET A 388 13.43 4.11 8.36
C MET A 388 14.78 4.64 7.87
N TYR A 389 14.90 4.97 6.58
CA TYR A 389 16.20 5.26 5.96
C TYR A 389 16.21 6.43 4.96
N ALA A 390 15.24 7.34 5.10
CA ALA A 390 15.18 8.61 4.34
C ALA A 390 16.46 9.46 4.48
N ASN A 391 17.07 9.45 5.67
CA ASN A 391 18.43 9.95 5.86
C ASN A 391 19.41 8.77 5.87
N LYS A 392 20.24 8.65 4.83
CA LYS A 392 21.22 7.56 4.68
C LYS A 392 22.29 7.58 5.80
N GLU A 393 22.55 8.71 6.44
CA GLU A 393 23.54 8.83 7.53
C GLU A 393 23.02 8.40 8.91
N SER A 394 21.69 8.40 9.11
CA SER A 394 21.04 8.15 10.40
C SER A 394 19.87 7.19 10.30
N ALA A 395 19.97 6.20 9.41
CA ALA A 395 18.96 5.17 9.23
C ALA A 395 18.83 4.28 10.46
N TYR A 396 17.61 3.83 10.74
CA TYR A 396 17.30 2.99 11.89
C TYR A 396 16.18 1.99 11.57
N VAL A 397 16.05 0.95 12.39
CA VAL A 397 14.87 0.10 12.44
C VAL A 397 14.10 0.40 13.73
N ALA A 398 12.79 0.29 13.69
CA ALA A 398 11.92 0.37 14.87
C ALA A 398 10.68 -0.50 14.65
N SER A 399 9.93 -0.82 15.71
CA SER A 399 8.64 -1.50 15.54
C SER A 399 7.64 -0.59 14.82
N PHE A 400 6.69 -1.20 14.12
CA PHE A 400 5.58 -0.48 13.48
C PHE A 400 4.86 0.44 14.46
N GLU A 401 4.58 -0.04 15.67
CA GLU A 401 3.90 0.73 16.72
C GLU A 401 4.71 1.98 17.07
N GLN A 402 6.03 1.87 17.23
CA GLN A 402 6.89 3.03 17.52
C GLN A 402 6.84 4.06 16.38
N VAL A 403 6.89 3.64 15.12
CA VAL A 403 6.81 4.56 13.97
C VAL A 403 5.40 5.17 13.84
N PHE A 404 4.35 4.36 14.00
CA PHE A 404 2.95 4.77 13.99
C PHE A 404 2.66 5.82 15.08
N TYR A 405 3.04 5.57 16.33
CA TYR A 405 2.82 6.51 17.43
C TYR A 405 3.67 7.78 17.29
N ASN A 406 4.88 7.68 16.73
CA ASN A 406 5.69 8.87 16.42
C ASN A 406 5.04 9.74 15.34
N GLU A 407 4.55 9.14 14.25
CA GLU A 407 3.85 9.88 13.19
C GLU A 407 2.54 10.49 13.68
N LEU A 408 1.73 9.72 14.42
CA LEU A 408 0.47 10.17 15.02
C LEU A 408 0.67 11.44 15.87
N ASN A 409 1.71 11.45 16.72
CA ASN A 409 2.03 12.60 17.57
C ASN A 409 2.74 13.75 16.81
N ALA A 410 3.55 13.45 15.80
CA ALA A 410 4.26 14.47 15.01
C ALA A 410 3.37 15.18 13.99
N ARG A 411 2.33 14.50 13.49
CA ARG A 411 1.36 15.01 12.49
C ARG A 411 -0.03 15.17 13.08
N TYR A 412 -0.80 14.09 13.19
CA TYR A 412 -2.26 14.21 13.24
C TYR A 412 -2.81 14.66 14.60
N LEU A 413 -2.05 14.50 15.69
CA LEU A 413 -2.35 15.06 17.00
C LEU A 413 -1.55 16.34 17.31
N ASN A 414 -0.77 16.84 16.34
CA ASN A 414 0.08 18.02 16.48
C ASN A 414 -0.68 19.30 16.06
N PRO A 415 -0.85 20.29 16.95
CA PRO A 415 -1.54 21.53 16.61
C PRO A 415 -0.91 22.28 15.43
N LYS A 416 0.39 22.14 15.17
CA LYS A 416 1.05 22.80 14.03
C LYS A 416 0.76 22.18 12.67
N TRP A 417 0.53 20.87 12.61
CA TRP A 417 0.04 20.23 11.39
C TRP A 417 -1.43 20.60 11.16
N ILE A 418 -2.25 20.58 12.22
CA ILE A 418 -3.67 20.96 12.17
C ILE A 418 -3.82 22.42 11.72
N GLU A 419 -3.11 23.37 12.34
CA GLU A 419 -3.05 24.78 11.91
C GLU A 419 -2.60 24.94 10.45
N GLY A 420 -1.70 24.06 9.97
CA GLY A 420 -1.26 24.02 8.57
C GLY A 420 -2.42 23.63 7.65
N MET A 421 -3.01 22.46 7.89
CA MET A 421 -4.16 21.95 7.13
C MET A 421 -5.35 22.93 7.15
N MET A 422 -5.60 23.60 8.28
CA MET A 422 -6.72 24.56 8.38
C MET A 422 -6.59 25.75 7.41
N LYS A 423 -5.37 26.13 7.00
CA LYS A 423 -5.11 27.18 6.00
C LYS A 423 -5.45 26.73 4.58
N GLU A 424 -5.36 25.43 4.31
CA GLU A 424 -5.67 24.81 3.01
C GLU A 424 -7.18 24.54 2.82
N GLY A 425 -8.03 24.96 3.76
CA GLY A 425 -9.48 24.89 3.65
C GLY A 425 -9.99 23.47 3.38
N TYR A 426 -10.73 23.31 2.27
CA TYR A 426 -11.32 22.04 1.87
C TYR A 426 -10.26 20.93 1.68
N SER A 427 -9.13 21.24 1.05
CA SER A 427 -8.04 20.28 0.84
C SER A 427 -7.47 19.79 2.17
N GLY A 428 -7.24 20.68 3.13
CA GLY A 428 -6.77 20.30 4.47
C GLY A 428 -7.80 19.47 5.25
N SER A 429 -9.09 19.80 5.14
CA SER A 429 -10.15 19.00 5.78
C SER A 429 -10.22 17.58 5.20
N ARG A 430 -10.00 17.42 3.89
CA ARG A 430 -9.86 16.10 3.23
C ARG A 430 -8.66 15.30 3.74
N TYR A 431 -7.53 15.94 4.04
CA TYR A 431 -6.38 15.26 4.66
C TYR A 431 -6.68 14.77 6.07
N MET A 432 -7.48 15.50 6.85
CA MET A 432 -7.95 15.05 8.17
C MET A 432 -8.92 13.85 8.05
N SER A 433 -9.85 13.88 7.10
CA SER A 433 -10.90 12.84 6.96
C SER A 433 -10.45 11.64 6.11
N ASN A 434 -10.27 11.86 4.80
CA ASN A 434 -10.10 10.82 3.79
C ASN A 434 -8.67 10.28 3.71
N LYS A 435 -7.73 10.90 4.42
CA LYS A 435 -6.41 10.30 4.71
C LYS A 435 -6.35 9.88 6.17
N PHE A 436 -6.03 10.78 7.11
CA PHE A 436 -5.74 10.39 8.50
C PHE A 436 -6.79 9.47 9.15
N ILE A 437 -8.04 9.92 9.32
CA ILE A 437 -9.06 9.11 10.03
C ILE A 437 -9.43 7.83 9.27
N SER A 438 -9.42 7.87 7.94
CA SER A 438 -9.72 6.69 7.10
C SER A 438 -8.60 5.65 7.14
N ASN A 439 -7.35 6.07 7.14
CA ASN A 439 -6.19 5.18 7.26
C ASN A 439 -6.01 4.65 8.68
N LEU A 440 -6.39 5.44 9.70
CA LEU A 440 -6.44 4.99 11.10
C LEU A 440 -7.45 3.86 11.27
N TRP A 441 -8.62 3.96 10.63
CA TRP A 441 -9.57 2.85 10.54
C TRP A 441 -8.98 1.63 9.82
N GLY A 442 -8.23 1.83 8.74
CA GLY A 442 -7.51 0.74 8.06
C GLY A 442 -6.51 -0.01 8.94
N TRP A 443 -5.73 0.72 9.74
CA TRP A 443 -4.85 0.11 10.73
C TRP A 443 -5.60 -0.54 11.90
N GLN A 444 -6.75 0.01 12.29
CA GLN A 444 -7.61 -0.58 13.33
C GLN A 444 -8.13 -1.97 12.93
N VAL A 445 -8.54 -2.15 11.67
CA VAL A 445 -9.03 -3.44 11.16
C VAL A 445 -7.89 -4.41 10.90
N THR A 446 -6.82 -3.96 10.22
CA THR A 446 -5.74 -4.85 9.75
C THR A 446 -4.69 -5.19 10.79
N ARG A 447 -4.59 -4.43 11.88
CA ARG A 447 -3.64 -4.67 12.98
C ARG A 447 -4.20 -4.13 14.32
N PRO A 448 -5.33 -4.69 14.82
CA PRO A 448 -6.08 -4.11 15.94
C PRO A 448 -5.28 -3.97 17.24
N SER A 449 -4.29 -4.82 17.47
CA SER A 449 -3.39 -4.75 18.63
C SER A 449 -2.50 -3.50 18.65
N SER A 450 -2.25 -2.87 17.50
CA SER A 450 -1.44 -1.66 17.38
C SER A 450 -2.24 -0.36 17.59
N VAL A 451 -3.57 -0.38 17.37
CA VAL A 451 -4.46 0.78 17.56
C VAL A 451 -5.25 0.62 18.84
N SER A 452 -4.78 1.27 19.91
CA SER A 452 -5.39 1.21 21.24
C SER A 452 -6.57 2.18 21.41
N GLN A 453 -7.44 1.90 22.39
CA GLN A 453 -8.57 2.76 22.79
C GLN A 453 -8.20 4.25 22.90
N THR A 454 -7.05 4.52 23.52
CA THR A 454 -6.53 5.88 23.75
C THR A 454 -6.26 6.65 22.46
N VAL A 455 -6.00 5.97 21.33
CA VAL A 455 -5.83 6.64 20.02
C VAL A 455 -7.12 7.32 19.58
N TRP A 456 -8.25 6.63 19.67
CA TRP A 456 -9.56 7.21 19.35
C TRP A 456 -9.99 8.26 20.38
N ASP A 457 -9.68 8.06 21.67
CA ASP A 457 -9.90 9.08 22.69
C ASP A 457 -9.10 10.36 22.41
N ASP A 458 -7.85 10.25 21.97
CA ASP A 458 -6.98 11.40 21.69
C ASP A 458 -7.37 12.08 20.37
N VAL A 459 -7.88 11.34 19.38
CA VAL A 459 -8.57 11.91 18.22
C VAL A 459 -9.81 12.71 18.66
N TYR A 460 -10.67 12.14 19.50
CA TYR A 460 -11.86 12.83 20.00
C TYR A 460 -11.50 14.12 20.77
N LYS A 461 -10.54 14.05 21.70
CA LYS A 461 -10.03 15.21 22.44
C LYS A 461 -9.49 16.29 21.49
N THR A 462 -8.72 15.90 20.47
CA THR A 462 -8.05 16.84 19.56
C THR A 462 -9.04 17.51 18.61
N TYR A 463 -9.92 16.74 17.95
CA TYR A 463 -10.76 17.24 16.86
C TYR A 463 -12.17 17.68 17.30
N TYR A 464 -12.71 17.12 18.39
CA TYR A 464 -14.09 17.39 18.84
C TYR A 464 -14.19 18.16 20.15
N GLN A 465 -13.32 17.85 21.12
CA GLN A 465 -13.20 18.65 22.36
C GLN A 465 -12.27 19.86 22.18
N ASP A 466 -11.55 19.94 21.05
CA ASP A 466 -10.64 21.04 20.71
C ASP A 466 -9.61 21.31 21.82
N LYS A 467 -8.91 20.24 22.27
CA LYS A 467 -7.97 20.26 23.42
C LYS A 467 -6.93 21.40 23.36
N ASP A 468 -6.54 21.79 22.15
CA ASP A 468 -5.51 22.80 21.86
C ASP A 468 -6.10 24.21 21.61
N GLY A 469 -7.44 24.35 21.60
CA GLY A 469 -8.14 25.62 21.43
C GLY A 469 -8.02 26.24 20.03
N LEU A 470 -7.93 25.41 18.97
CA LEU A 470 -7.74 25.85 17.59
C LEU A 470 -9.07 26.18 16.88
N GLY A 471 -10.20 25.75 17.45
CA GLY A 471 -11.53 25.84 16.84
C GLY A 471 -11.80 24.74 15.80
N VAL A 472 -11.12 23.58 15.88
CA VAL A 472 -11.13 22.56 14.80
C VAL A 472 -12.55 22.11 14.43
N LYS A 473 -13.39 21.75 15.41
CA LYS A 473 -14.78 21.31 15.19
C LYS A 473 -15.64 22.39 14.51
N GLU A 474 -15.47 23.66 14.88
CA GLU A 474 -16.25 24.76 14.30
C GLU A 474 -15.75 25.15 12.90
N TRP A 475 -14.44 25.07 12.64
CA TRP A 475 -13.89 25.22 11.29
C TRP A 475 -14.31 24.07 10.37
N LEU A 476 -14.34 22.83 10.88
CA LEU A 476 -14.85 21.66 10.15
C LEU A 476 -16.35 21.77 9.84
N LYS A 477 -17.16 22.47 10.64
CA LYS A 477 -18.57 22.77 10.32
C LYS A 477 -18.76 23.79 9.19
N SER A 478 -17.70 24.49 8.75
CA SER A 478 -17.83 25.61 7.82
C SER A 478 -17.74 25.20 6.35
N GLY A 479 -18.72 25.63 5.55
CA GLY A 479 -18.75 25.39 4.10
C GLY A 479 -18.57 23.92 3.72
N ASN A 480 -17.77 23.66 2.70
CA ASN A 480 -17.52 22.29 2.20
C ASN A 480 -16.68 21.42 3.16
N ASN A 481 -16.09 21.98 4.23
CA ASN A 481 -15.39 21.17 5.23
C ASN A 481 -16.37 20.25 6.00
N ALA A 482 -17.67 20.58 6.00
CA ALA A 482 -18.68 19.78 6.69
C ALA A 482 -18.76 18.33 6.20
N TYR A 483 -18.42 18.06 4.94
CA TYR A 483 -18.35 16.69 4.42
C TYR A 483 -17.21 15.88 5.05
N ALA A 484 -16.08 16.52 5.36
CA ALA A 484 -15.00 15.92 6.13
C ALA A 484 -15.45 15.63 7.56
N LEU A 485 -16.18 16.55 8.21
CA LEU A 485 -16.74 16.32 9.55
C LEU A 485 -17.72 15.14 9.59
N ILE A 486 -18.62 15.03 8.60
CA ILE A 486 -19.56 13.92 8.46
C ILE A 486 -18.79 12.60 8.31
N SER A 487 -17.77 12.57 7.45
CA SER A 487 -16.92 11.39 7.23
C SER A 487 -16.16 10.99 8.50
N MET A 488 -15.48 11.92 9.15
CA MET A 488 -14.75 11.66 10.40
C MET A 488 -15.68 11.16 11.50
N SER A 489 -16.85 11.77 11.66
CA SER A 489 -17.83 11.35 12.67
C SER A 489 -18.38 9.96 12.36
N GLY A 490 -18.69 9.67 11.09
CA GLY A 490 -19.14 8.35 10.64
C GLY A 490 -18.11 7.26 10.89
N THR A 491 -16.82 7.52 10.62
CA THR A 491 -15.74 6.54 10.87
C THR A 491 -15.52 6.28 12.37
N MET A 492 -15.60 7.32 13.22
CA MET A 492 -15.50 7.14 14.68
C MET A 492 -16.73 6.45 15.29
N LEU A 493 -17.92 6.66 14.72
CA LEU A 493 -19.11 5.87 15.06
C LEU A 493 -18.97 4.42 14.59
N ASN A 494 -18.31 4.20 13.44
CA ASN A 494 -18.01 2.85 12.97
C ASN A 494 -17.03 2.11 13.88
N SER A 495 -15.93 2.74 14.31
CA SER A 495 -15.00 2.07 15.24
C SER A 495 -15.64 1.70 16.57
N ALA A 496 -16.57 2.50 17.08
CA ALA A 496 -17.37 2.15 18.25
C ALA A 496 -18.41 1.05 17.99
N TYR A 497 -19.12 1.12 16.86
CA TYR A 497 -20.14 0.13 16.47
C TYR A 497 -19.57 -1.29 16.27
N GLU A 498 -18.42 -1.40 15.59
CA GLU A 498 -17.73 -2.68 15.36
C GLU A 498 -16.95 -3.16 16.62
N GLY A 499 -17.06 -2.45 17.76
CA GLY A 499 -16.46 -2.84 19.04
C GLY A 499 -14.96 -2.56 19.19
N TYR A 500 -14.34 -1.86 18.25
CA TYR A 500 -12.93 -1.46 18.34
C TYR A 500 -12.70 -0.26 19.29
N TRP A 501 -13.72 0.56 19.56
CA TRP A 501 -13.63 1.71 20.47
C TRP A 501 -14.75 1.73 21.53
N ASP A 502 -14.40 1.49 22.79
CA ASP A 502 -15.31 1.51 23.95
C ASP A 502 -15.41 2.92 24.55
N ALA A 503 -16.00 3.85 23.78
CA ALA A 503 -16.28 5.21 24.23
C ALA A 503 -17.53 5.31 25.10
N ASP A 504 -17.50 6.24 26.05
CA ASP A 504 -18.64 6.48 26.92
C ASP A 504 -19.87 7.05 26.16
N ASP A 505 -21.04 6.82 26.75
CA ASP A 505 -22.35 7.17 26.20
C ASP A 505 -22.51 8.67 25.90
N ALA A 506 -21.78 9.57 26.58
CA ALA A 506 -21.80 11.00 26.31
C ALA A 506 -20.88 11.38 25.14
N THR A 507 -19.72 10.74 25.03
CA THR A 507 -18.83 10.86 23.86
C THR A 507 -19.51 10.38 22.57
N ILE A 508 -20.17 9.21 22.60
CA ILE A 508 -20.96 8.73 21.45
C ILE A 508 -22.10 9.69 21.11
N ARG A 509 -22.76 10.30 22.10
CA ARG A 509 -23.80 11.33 21.86
C ARG A 509 -23.25 12.61 21.25
N ASP A 510 -22.08 13.12 21.64
CA ASP A 510 -21.49 14.31 21.00
C ASP A 510 -21.16 14.04 19.52
N ILE A 511 -20.56 12.89 19.21
CA ILE A 511 -20.21 12.52 17.85
C ILE A 511 -21.46 12.25 17.00
N ALA A 512 -22.43 11.48 17.51
CA ALA A 512 -23.68 11.21 16.80
C ALA A 512 -24.50 12.49 16.52
N ASN A 513 -24.60 13.40 17.49
CA ASN A 513 -25.25 14.69 17.26
C ASN A 513 -24.44 15.60 16.32
N THR A 514 -23.10 15.58 16.36
CA THR A 514 -22.24 16.33 15.44
C THR A 514 -22.42 15.83 13.99
N TRP A 515 -22.35 14.51 13.79
CA TRP A 515 -22.64 13.84 12.52
C TRP A 515 -24.02 14.20 11.98
N ALA A 516 -25.04 14.08 12.81
CA ALA A 516 -26.43 14.36 12.44
C ALA A 516 -26.65 15.84 12.12
N GLN A 517 -26.04 16.76 12.88
CA GLN A 517 -26.16 18.21 12.65
C GLN A 517 -25.50 18.62 11.34
N ALA A 518 -24.28 18.14 11.08
CA ALA A 518 -23.57 18.41 9.83
C ALA A 518 -24.34 17.83 8.62
N THR A 519 -24.87 16.61 8.76
CA THR A 519 -25.67 15.93 7.72
C THR A 519 -26.99 16.66 7.42
N VAL A 520 -27.71 17.11 8.45
CA VAL A 520 -28.96 17.87 8.27
C VAL A 520 -28.71 19.25 7.64
N ALA A 521 -27.56 19.88 7.93
CA ALA A 521 -27.24 21.20 7.41
C ALA A 521 -26.69 21.18 5.97
N ASN A 522 -25.97 20.13 5.56
CA ASN A 522 -25.21 20.09 4.29
C ASN A 522 -25.60 18.94 3.36
N GLY A 523 -26.46 18.02 3.79
CA GLY A 523 -26.65 16.73 3.13
C GLY A 523 -25.60 15.70 3.58
N VAL A 524 -25.68 14.50 3.03
CA VAL A 524 -24.74 13.40 3.34
C VAL A 524 -23.42 13.57 2.57
N ALA A 525 -22.33 13.04 3.13
CA ALA A 525 -21.06 12.92 2.42
C ALA A 525 -21.03 11.71 1.45
N CYS A 526 -21.85 10.68 1.69
CA CYS A 526 -21.83 9.38 1.01
C CYS A 526 -20.42 8.78 0.79
N CYS A 527 -19.53 8.97 1.77
CA CYS A 527 -18.48 8.00 2.03
C CYS A 527 -19.10 6.75 2.69
N ASP A 528 -18.34 5.65 2.70
CA ASP A 528 -18.81 4.32 3.09
C ASP A 528 -19.47 4.30 4.49
N CYS A 529 -18.90 5.01 5.46
CA CYS A 529 -19.41 5.17 6.83
C CYS A 529 -20.57 6.19 6.99
N SER A 530 -21.13 6.73 5.90
CA SER A 530 -22.22 7.73 5.95
C SER A 530 -23.42 7.43 5.03
N CYS A 531 -23.28 6.47 4.11
CA CYS A 531 -24.38 5.96 3.28
C CYS A 531 -24.36 4.42 3.12
N GLY A 532 -23.22 3.74 3.38
CA GLY A 532 -23.05 2.30 3.15
C GLY A 532 -23.39 1.44 4.37
N ASN A 533 -22.76 1.68 5.53
CA ASN A 533 -23.01 0.88 6.74
C ASN A 533 -24.35 1.24 7.41
N VAL A 534 -25.45 0.67 6.88
CA VAL A 534 -26.82 0.89 7.37
C VAL A 534 -27.00 0.46 8.82
N ALA A 535 -26.36 -0.65 9.23
CA ALA A 535 -26.49 -1.18 10.59
C ALA A 535 -25.83 -0.28 11.63
N MET A 536 -24.63 0.24 11.33
CA MET A 536 -23.99 1.29 12.13
C MET A 536 -24.87 2.55 12.20
N MET A 537 -25.44 3.01 11.08
CA MET A 537 -26.32 4.18 11.08
C MET A 537 -27.58 3.97 11.95
N GLU A 538 -28.22 2.80 11.88
CA GLU A 538 -29.35 2.42 12.77
C GLU A 538 -28.98 2.37 14.25
N TRP A 539 -27.73 2.03 14.58
CA TRP A 539 -27.22 2.11 15.93
C TRP A 539 -26.95 3.57 16.35
N ALA A 540 -26.25 4.35 15.52
CA ALA A 540 -25.87 5.73 15.81
C ALA A 540 -27.06 6.66 16.03
N ILE A 541 -28.16 6.50 15.28
CA ILE A 541 -29.38 7.33 15.46
C ILE A 541 -30.01 7.22 16.85
N LYS A 542 -29.74 6.16 17.63
CA LYS A 542 -30.22 6.00 19.01
C LYS A 542 -29.57 6.99 19.99
N TYR A 543 -28.45 7.59 19.58
CA TYR A 543 -27.70 8.58 20.34
C TYR A 543 -27.96 10.03 19.86
N VAL A 544 -28.71 10.21 18.77
CA VAL A 544 -29.11 11.51 18.23
C VAL A 544 -30.32 12.06 18.97
N ASN A 545 -30.30 13.36 19.30
CA ASN A 545 -31.38 14.05 19.98
C ASN A 545 -32.66 14.09 19.12
N ALA A 546 -33.84 13.89 19.73
CA ALA A 546 -35.11 13.69 19.01
C ALA A 546 -35.44 14.77 17.95
N ASP A 547 -35.25 16.06 18.28
CA ASP A 547 -35.49 17.19 17.36
C ASP A 547 -34.58 17.19 16.13
N LEU A 548 -33.38 16.63 16.28
CA LEU A 548 -32.39 16.50 15.21
C LEU A 548 -32.63 15.21 14.41
N LEU A 549 -32.98 14.11 15.10
CA LEU A 549 -33.34 12.83 14.50
C LEU A 549 -34.54 12.97 13.54
N ALA A 550 -35.56 13.73 13.92
CA ALA A 550 -36.73 14.02 13.08
C ALA A 550 -36.39 14.75 11.77
N LYS A 551 -35.24 15.44 11.69
CA LYS A 551 -34.72 16.09 10.48
C LYS A 551 -33.72 15.19 9.74
N LEU A 552 -32.97 14.39 10.47
CA LEU A 552 -31.96 13.48 9.92
C LEU A 552 -32.58 12.35 9.10
N LEU A 553 -33.63 11.69 9.62
CA LEU A 553 -34.24 10.52 8.96
C LEU A 553 -34.73 10.84 7.52
N PRO A 554 -35.47 11.93 7.26
CA PRO A 554 -35.79 12.33 5.88
C PRO A 554 -34.56 12.60 5.00
N THR A 555 -33.49 13.19 5.55
CA THR A 555 -32.24 13.44 4.79
C THR A 555 -31.54 12.14 4.41
N LEU A 556 -31.41 11.20 5.35
CA LEU A 556 -30.84 9.88 5.09
C LEU A 556 -31.69 9.09 4.09
N TYR A 557 -33.03 9.10 4.23
CA TYR A 557 -33.93 8.45 3.28
C TYR A 557 -33.81 9.04 1.87
N ASN A 558 -33.83 10.37 1.73
CA ASN A 558 -33.75 11.01 0.42
C ASN A 558 -32.42 10.73 -0.30
N ALA A 559 -31.33 10.53 0.43
CA ALA A 559 -30.03 10.24 -0.14
C ALA A 559 -29.78 8.75 -0.43
N THR A 560 -30.25 7.86 0.44
CA THR A 560 -29.99 6.40 0.34
C THR A 560 -31.12 5.61 -0.31
N LEU A 561 -32.33 6.19 -0.39
CA LEU A 561 -33.60 5.52 -0.70
C LEU A 561 -33.89 4.29 0.20
N ASN A 562 -33.17 4.15 1.31
CA ASN A 562 -33.27 2.97 2.15
C ASN A 562 -34.52 3.06 3.06
N PRO A 563 -35.48 2.12 2.95
CA PRO A 563 -36.74 2.20 3.68
C PRO A 563 -36.58 2.14 5.20
N LYS A 564 -35.42 1.73 5.73
CA LYS A 564 -35.12 1.80 7.16
C LYS A 564 -35.10 3.22 7.73
N PHE A 565 -34.89 4.24 6.89
CA PHE A 565 -34.92 5.65 7.30
C PHE A 565 -36.28 6.34 7.00
N LEU A 566 -37.29 5.60 6.53
CA LEU A 566 -38.65 6.11 6.45
C LEU A 566 -39.21 6.35 7.86
N MET A 567 -39.81 7.51 8.09
CA MET A 567 -40.51 7.78 9.34
C MET A 567 -41.80 6.95 9.44
N ASN A 568 -41.84 6.01 10.38
CA ASN A 568 -43.05 5.79 11.16
C ASN A 568 -43.02 6.74 12.35
N ALA A 569 -43.90 7.76 12.35
CA ALA A 569 -43.97 8.77 13.41
C ALA A 569 -44.42 8.21 14.78
N THR A 570 -44.72 6.91 14.88
CA THR A 570 -45.09 6.19 16.10
C THR A 570 -43.90 5.57 16.85
N ASP A 571 -42.74 5.42 16.20
CA ASP A 571 -41.67 4.54 16.67
C ASP A 571 -40.45 5.31 17.22
N LEU A 572 -40.55 6.63 17.34
CA LEU A 572 -39.50 7.48 17.95
C LEU A 572 -39.42 7.24 19.48
N PRO A 573 -38.25 6.86 20.03
CA PRO A 573 -38.11 6.61 21.47
C PRO A 573 -38.25 7.90 22.28
N SER A 574 -39.32 7.99 23.07
CA SER A 574 -39.67 9.15 23.90
C SER A 574 -38.85 9.23 25.19
N ASN A 575 -37.52 9.33 25.09
CA ASN A 575 -36.63 9.42 26.24
C ASN A 575 -36.40 10.89 26.67
N SER A 576 -37.43 11.49 27.27
CA SER A 576 -37.32 12.76 27.99
C SER A 576 -37.20 12.51 29.50
N SER A 577 -35.97 12.27 29.98
CA SER A 577 -35.65 12.30 31.41
C SER A 577 -34.57 13.35 31.67
N ASN A 578 -35.02 14.59 31.87
CA ASN A 578 -34.18 15.66 32.41
C ASN A 578 -33.61 15.20 33.75
N ILE A 579 -32.29 15.11 33.85
CA ILE A 579 -31.59 15.10 35.12
C ILE A 579 -31.03 16.51 35.31
N ASP A 580 -31.70 17.31 36.14
CA ASP A 580 -30.95 18.31 36.90
C ASP A 580 -31.52 18.50 38.31
N SER A 581 -30.57 18.67 39.21
CA SER A 581 -30.54 18.93 40.64
C SER A 581 -31.78 19.50 41.36
N GLN A 582 -32.12 18.86 42.50
CA GLN A 582 -32.32 19.60 43.75
C GLN A 582 -31.95 18.77 45.00
N THR A 583 -31.46 19.45 46.04
CA THR A 583 -30.76 18.86 47.19
C THR A 583 -31.55 18.95 48.50
N SER A 584 -31.21 18.06 49.44
CA SER A 584 -31.26 18.23 50.92
C SER A 584 -32.39 17.60 51.75
N ASN A 585 -31.96 16.70 52.66
CA ASN A 585 -32.41 16.48 54.06
C ASN A 585 -33.78 15.84 54.40
N SER A 586 -33.75 14.56 54.80
CA SER A 586 -33.92 14.14 56.23
C SER A 586 -33.80 12.59 56.37
N THR A 587 -32.81 12.04 57.08
CA THR A 587 -32.72 11.73 58.54
C THR A 587 -33.45 10.46 59.04
N LYS A 588 -32.69 9.35 59.20
CA LYS A 588 -32.84 8.18 60.14
C LYS A 588 -34.20 7.42 60.16
N SER A 589 -34.27 6.07 60.16
CA SER A 589 -33.59 5.15 61.08
C SER A 589 -33.88 3.66 60.78
N ASN A 590 -32.87 2.80 60.97
CA ASN A 590 -32.87 1.38 61.39
C ASN A 590 -33.95 0.37 60.90
N SER A 591 -33.53 -0.69 60.21
CA SER A 591 -33.21 -1.99 60.87
C SER A 591 -32.50 -3.00 59.94
N THR A 592 -31.47 -3.63 60.49
CA THR A 592 -30.85 -4.95 60.22
C THR A 592 -31.87 -6.02 59.79
N GLU A 593 -31.54 -7.10 59.05
CA GLU A 593 -30.27 -7.85 58.83
C GLU A 593 -30.40 -8.66 57.50
N THR A 594 -29.44 -9.37 56.88
CA THR A 594 -28.08 -9.88 57.23
C THR A 594 -27.16 -9.88 55.98
N ILE A 595 -25.85 -10.15 56.12
CA ILE A 595 -24.86 -10.33 55.03
C ILE A 595 -24.82 -11.79 54.54
N GLN A 596 -24.69 -12.03 53.23
CA GLN A 596 -23.81 -13.10 52.74
C GLN A 596 -23.28 -12.84 51.31
N THR A 597 -21.95 -12.77 51.21
CA THR A 597 -21.19 -12.80 49.96
C THR A 597 -20.85 -14.25 49.60
N ASN A 598 -20.96 -14.64 48.33
CA ASN A 598 -19.79 -15.00 47.52
C ASN A 598 -20.15 -15.45 46.10
N SER A 599 -19.23 -15.15 45.19
CA SER A 599 -19.17 -15.64 43.81
C SER A 599 -18.82 -17.12 43.74
N SER A 600 -19.20 -17.76 42.63
CA SER A 600 -18.54 -18.97 42.11
C SER A 600 -18.74 -19.03 40.59
N PHE A 601 -17.64 -19.20 39.86
CA PHE A 601 -17.61 -19.49 38.43
C PHE A 601 -18.23 -20.88 38.15
N ASN A 602 -18.78 -21.08 36.95
CA ASN A 602 -18.14 -21.98 35.98
C ASN A 602 -18.71 -21.84 34.58
N ALA A 603 -17.82 -21.96 33.60
CA ALA A 603 -18.15 -22.20 32.20
C ALA A 603 -18.23 -23.71 31.94
N GLU A 604 -18.95 -24.12 30.90
CA GLU A 604 -18.67 -25.39 30.22
C GLU A 604 -19.09 -25.29 28.75
N ALA A 605 -18.14 -25.54 27.85
CA ALA A 605 -18.38 -25.68 26.42
C ALA A 605 -18.63 -27.15 26.10
N GLN A 606 -19.50 -27.46 25.13
CA GLN A 606 -19.59 -28.80 24.55
C GLN A 606 -19.48 -28.78 23.02
N SER A 607 -18.65 -29.69 22.54
CA SER A 607 -18.34 -29.92 21.15
C SER A 607 -19.38 -30.82 20.48
N ALA A 608 -19.55 -30.69 19.17
CA ALA A 608 -20.19 -31.69 18.32
C ALA A 608 -19.33 -31.94 17.07
N ARG A 609 -18.67 -33.10 17.01
CA ARG A 609 -18.03 -33.60 15.79
C ARG A 609 -19.08 -34.24 14.88
N GLY A 610 -19.18 -33.78 13.64
CA GLY A 610 -19.88 -34.48 12.55
C GLY A 610 -18.86 -35.03 11.54
N ASN A 611 -18.94 -36.32 11.22
CA ASN A 611 -17.96 -37.00 10.37
C ASN A 611 -18.66 -37.68 9.18
N THR A 612 -18.41 -37.21 7.95
CA THR A 612 -18.86 -37.88 6.71
C THR A 612 -17.84 -37.75 5.59
N ASN A 613 -17.72 -38.81 4.79
CA ASN A 613 -16.64 -39.03 3.84
C ASN A 613 -16.78 -38.23 2.53
N VAL A 614 -15.61 -37.93 1.94
CA VAL A 614 -15.43 -37.53 0.53
C VAL A 614 -15.52 -38.76 -0.38
N PRO A 615 -16.09 -38.60 -1.59
CA PRO A 615 -15.40 -39.04 -2.80
C PRO A 615 -15.28 -37.88 -3.80
N GLY A 616 -14.10 -37.70 -4.37
CA GLY A 616 -13.81 -36.56 -5.24
C GLY A 616 -14.24 -36.76 -6.69
N SER A 617 -14.54 -35.65 -7.36
CA SER A 617 -14.38 -35.51 -8.82
C SER A 617 -14.06 -34.06 -9.15
N SER A 618 -12.99 -33.85 -9.92
CA SER A 618 -12.53 -32.56 -10.39
C SER A 618 -13.49 -31.94 -11.43
N SER A 619 -13.91 -30.69 -11.20
CA SER A 619 -14.41 -29.80 -12.25
C SER A 619 -14.09 -28.36 -11.86
N GLY A 620 -13.22 -27.69 -12.62
CA GLY A 620 -12.86 -26.30 -12.36
C GLY A 620 -14.06 -25.38 -12.60
N ALA A 621 -14.30 -24.46 -11.65
CA ALA A 621 -15.29 -23.39 -11.79
C ALA A 621 -14.57 -22.10 -12.18
N SER A 622 -14.53 -21.81 -13.48
CA SER A 622 -14.16 -20.50 -13.99
C SER A 622 -15.30 -19.51 -13.67
N VAL A 623 -15.10 -18.65 -12.67
CA VAL A 623 -16.02 -17.52 -12.42
C VAL A 623 -15.57 -16.34 -13.27
N GLY A 624 -16.03 -16.33 -14.52
CA GLY A 624 -16.01 -15.11 -15.33
C GLY A 624 -17.20 -14.23 -14.90
N MET A 625 -16.92 -12.96 -14.59
CA MET A 625 -17.94 -11.92 -14.52
C MET A 625 -17.65 -10.90 -15.61
N ASP A 626 -18.44 -10.96 -16.69
CA ASP A 626 -18.45 -9.92 -17.71
C ASP A 626 -19.05 -8.63 -17.12
N TYR A 627 -18.42 -7.50 -17.41
CA TYR A 627 -18.97 -6.18 -17.08
C TYR A 627 -18.83 -5.26 -18.30
N GLU A 628 -19.90 -5.16 -19.10
CA GLU A 628 -20.02 -4.12 -20.12
C GLU A 628 -20.35 -2.78 -19.46
N GLY A 629 -19.32 -1.96 -19.25
CA GLY A 629 -19.43 -0.59 -18.73
C GLY A 629 -19.07 0.43 -19.79
N GLN A 630 -20.06 0.85 -20.58
CA GLN A 630 -19.88 1.79 -21.69
C GLN A 630 -19.52 3.20 -21.20
N ALA A 631 -18.31 3.68 -21.53
CA ALA A 631 -17.84 5.02 -21.19
C ALA A 631 -18.19 6.04 -22.28
N ASP A 632 -19.21 6.87 -22.04
CA ASP A 632 -19.52 8.02 -22.89
C ASP A 632 -18.87 9.31 -22.34
N SER A 633 -17.79 9.74 -22.99
CA SER A 633 -17.18 11.06 -22.81
C SER A 633 -17.63 12.00 -23.94
N SER A 634 -18.56 12.92 -23.68
CA SER A 634 -19.00 13.92 -24.65
C SER A 634 -18.59 15.34 -24.24
N SER A 635 -17.44 15.79 -24.73
CA SER A 635 -17.04 17.21 -24.72
C SER A 635 -17.03 17.74 -26.14
N ASP A 636 -18.17 18.26 -26.61
CA ASP A 636 -18.23 18.94 -27.89
C ASP A 636 -17.42 20.25 -27.83
N SER A 637 -16.43 20.35 -28.71
CA SER A 637 -15.68 21.57 -28.97
C SER A 637 -16.14 22.14 -30.29
N ASN A 638 -16.38 23.46 -30.35
CA ASN A 638 -16.67 24.13 -31.61
C ASN A 638 -15.86 25.42 -31.69
N ALA A 639 -14.78 25.38 -32.46
CA ALA A 639 -13.87 26.49 -32.65
C ALA A 639 -14.38 27.41 -33.76
N GLY A 640 -14.49 28.71 -33.47
CA GLY A 640 -14.69 29.76 -34.45
C GLY A 640 -13.49 30.71 -34.47
N THR A 641 -12.92 30.94 -35.65
CA THR A 641 -11.85 31.92 -35.91
C THR A 641 -12.38 33.00 -36.88
N PRO A 642 -11.67 34.12 -37.07
CA PRO A 642 -11.22 35.06 -36.04
C PRO A 642 -11.68 36.50 -36.39
N ASP A 643 -11.72 37.43 -35.44
CA ASP A 643 -11.70 38.86 -35.81
C ASP A 643 -11.11 39.79 -34.72
N ALA A 644 -10.71 41.00 -35.13
CA ALA A 644 -9.75 41.83 -34.40
C ALA A 644 -10.34 43.01 -33.59
N ASN A 645 -9.51 43.51 -32.65
CA ASN A 645 -9.62 44.76 -31.86
C ASN A 645 -10.67 44.81 -30.72
N GLY A 646 -10.23 45.24 -29.53
CA GLY A 646 -11.12 45.77 -28.48
C GLY A 646 -10.60 45.60 -27.05
N GLU A 647 -10.41 46.72 -26.34
CA GLU A 647 -9.99 46.73 -24.93
C GLU A 647 -11.16 46.40 -23.96
N GLY A 648 -10.85 45.57 -22.95
CA GLY A 648 -11.42 45.51 -21.58
C GLY A 648 -12.89 45.82 -21.29
N LYS A 649 -13.55 44.87 -20.59
CA LYS A 649 -14.22 45.07 -19.27
C LYS A 649 -14.86 43.79 -18.74
N ALA A 650 -14.94 43.67 -17.41
CA ALA A 650 -15.69 42.63 -16.73
C ALA A 650 -17.21 42.81 -16.89
N MET A 651 -17.99 41.73 -16.80
CA MET A 651 -19.44 41.77 -16.62
C MET A 651 -19.91 40.73 -15.59
N GLU A 652 -20.91 41.14 -14.79
CA GLU A 652 -21.57 40.33 -13.77
C GLU A 652 -22.39 39.16 -14.36
N VAL A 653 -22.56 38.10 -13.57
CA VAL A 653 -23.51 37.02 -13.85
C VAL A 653 -24.82 37.30 -13.09
N THR A 654 -25.85 37.74 -13.81
CA THR A 654 -27.21 37.85 -13.24
C THR A 654 -27.95 36.52 -13.36
N GLN A 655 -28.45 35.97 -12.25
CA GLN A 655 -29.27 34.76 -12.28
C GLN A 655 -30.60 35.00 -13.00
N HIS A 656 -30.96 34.10 -13.93
CA HIS A 656 -32.34 33.95 -14.38
C HIS A 656 -32.79 32.49 -14.21
N SER A 657 -33.89 32.32 -13.48
CA SER A 657 -34.60 31.06 -13.31
C SER A 657 -35.40 30.68 -14.55
N SER A 658 -35.44 29.39 -14.88
CA SER A 658 -36.32 28.82 -15.90
C SER A 658 -36.83 27.43 -15.49
N THR A 659 -38.08 27.16 -15.84
CA THR A 659 -38.86 25.98 -15.42
C THR A 659 -38.68 24.82 -16.41
N PRO A 660 -38.74 23.54 -16.01
CA PRO A 660 -38.42 22.42 -16.90
C PRO A 660 -39.44 22.21 -18.03
N VAL A 661 -38.94 21.79 -19.20
CA VAL A 661 -39.75 21.31 -20.34
C VAL A 661 -39.35 19.87 -20.63
N ALA A 662 -40.34 19.02 -20.93
CA ALA A 662 -40.14 17.58 -21.15
C ALA A 662 -39.36 17.26 -22.45
N PRO A 663 -38.68 16.09 -22.54
CA PRO A 663 -37.83 15.75 -23.68
C PRO A 663 -38.63 15.44 -24.95
N LYS A 664 -38.00 15.66 -26.10
CA LYS A 664 -38.43 15.11 -27.40
C LYS A 664 -37.38 14.12 -27.91
N ASP A 665 -37.85 13.07 -28.58
CA ASP A 665 -37.01 12.07 -29.22
C ASP A 665 -36.00 12.68 -30.20
N VAL A 666 -34.75 12.23 -30.13
CA VAL A 666 -33.67 12.62 -31.04
C VAL A 666 -33.30 11.44 -31.93
N SER A 667 -33.69 11.48 -33.20
CA SER A 667 -33.18 10.54 -34.20
C SER A 667 -31.80 10.97 -34.68
N MET A 668 -30.80 10.09 -34.57
CA MET A 668 -29.42 10.40 -34.94
C MET A 668 -29.27 10.64 -36.47
N PRO A 669 -28.56 11.70 -36.91
CA PRO A 669 -28.42 12.00 -38.34
C PRO A 669 -27.64 10.92 -39.12
N ILE A 670 -28.17 10.53 -40.29
CA ILE A 670 -27.60 9.50 -41.19
C ILE A 670 -26.12 9.77 -41.54
N ALA A 671 -25.70 11.04 -41.58
CA ALA A 671 -24.30 11.43 -41.83
C ALA A 671 -23.32 10.87 -40.78
N ILE A 672 -23.71 10.78 -39.51
CA ILE A 672 -22.85 10.26 -38.43
C ILE A 672 -22.62 8.75 -38.64
N ILE A 673 -23.68 8.02 -38.97
CA ILE A 673 -23.63 6.58 -39.27
C ILE A 673 -22.71 6.33 -40.49
N ALA A 674 -22.81 7.16 -41.53
CA ALA A 674 -21.93 7.07 -42.70
C ALA A 674 -20.45 7.33 -42.34
N CYS A 675 -20.14 8.31 -41.49
CA CYS A 675 -18.79 8.55 -41.01
C CYS A 675 -18.22 7.35 -40.23
N VAL A 676 -18.99 6.76 -39.32
CA VAL A 676 -18.57 5.57 -38.55
C VAL A 676 -18.29 4.39 -39.49
N ILE A 677 -19.15 4.13 -40.48
CA ILE A 677 -18.95 3.06 -41.47
C ILE A 677 -17.66 3.30 -42.28
N CYS A 678 -17.40 4.52 -42.76
CA CYS A 678 -16.16 4.84 -43.46
C CYS A 678 -14.90 4.63 -42.59
N LEU A 679 -14.99 4.97 -41.29
CA LEU A 679 -13.88 4.84 -40.35
C LEU A 679 -13.57 3.37 -40.02
N VAL A 680 -14.61 2.54 -39.86
CA VAL A 680 -14.47 1.07 -39.73
C VAL A 680 -13.88 0.44 -40.99
N ILE A 681 -14.29 0.89 -42.18
CA ILE A 681 -13.70 0.42 -43.46
C ILE A 681 -12.22 0.78 -43.57
N LEU A 682 -11.81 1.98 -43.14
CA LEU A 682 -10.40 2.39 -43.12
C LEU A 682 -9.55 1.55 -42.16
N ILE A 683 -10.05 1.27 -40.95
CA ILE A 683 -9.39 0.38 -39.98
C ILE A 683 -9.28 -1.04 -40.54
N GLY A 684 -10.36 -1.58 -41.12
CA GLY A 684 -10.34 -2.88 -41.77
C GLY A 684 -9.33 -2.96 -42.92
N PHE A 685 -9.26 -1.93 -43.77
CA PHE A 685 -8.28 -1.87 -44.85
C PHE A 685 -6.84 -1.79 -44.33
N GLY A 686 -6.59 -1.06 -43.24
CA GLY A 686 -5.28 -1.05 -42.57
C GLY A 686 -4.88 -2.43 -42.03
N TYR A 687 -5.81 -3.12 -41.35
CA TYR A 687 -5.59 -4.45 -40.80
C TYR A 687 -5.30 -5.50 -41.88
N PHE A 688 -6.07 -5.52 -42.97
CA PHE A 688 -5.85 -6.49 -44.05
C PHE A 688 -4.63 -6.16 -44.93
N ARG A 689 -4.24 -4.88 -45.08
CA ARG A 689 -3.03 -4.50 -45.84
C ARG A 689 -1.73 -4.92 -45.15
N ASN A 690 -1.72 -5.05 -43.83
CA ASN A 690 -0.53 -5.48 -43.07
C ASN A 690 -0.40 -7.01 -42.96
N LYS A 691 -1.43 -7.77 -43.37
CA LYS A 691 -1.44 -9.23 -43.20
C LYS A 691 -0.62 -10.00 -44.26
N ASP A 692 -0.33 -9.35 -45.39
CA ASP A 692 0.47 -9.94 -46.48
C ASP A 692 2.00 -9.76 -46.29
N ASP A 693 2.43 -8.99 -45.28
CA ASP A 693 3.86 -8.76 -44.96
C ASP A 693 4.41 -9.72 -43.87
N ASP A 694 3.54 -10.40 -43.10
CA ASP A 694 3.94 -11.32 -42.01
C ASP A 694 4.42 -12.71 -42.51
N ASP A 695 4.06 -13.12 -43.74
CA ASP A 695 4.47 -14.39 -44.35
C ASP A 695 5.96 -14.42 -44.83
N TYR A 696 6.76 -13.38 -44.52
CA TYR A 696 8.15 -13.24 -44.97
C TYR A 696 9.22 -13.48 -43.87
N TYR A 697 8.83 -13.71 -42.61
CA TYR A 697 9.76 -13.81 -41.48
C TYR A 697 10.06 -15.23 -40.96
N ASP A 698 9.41 -16.27 -41.50
CA ASP A 698 9.50 -17.65 -41.01
C ASP A 698 10.69 -18.47 -41.60
N ASP A 699 11.61 -17.84 -42.33
CA ASP A 699 12.64 -18.54 -43.17
C ASP A 699 14.07 -17.96 -43.02
N MET A 700 14.40 -17.32 -41.87
CA MET A 700 15.73 -16.73 -41.59
C MET A 700 16.28 -17.03 -40.17
N ASP A 701 16.23 -18.29 -39.73
CA ASP A 701 16.77 -18.72 -38.41
C ASP A 701 17.93 -19.74 -38.52
N ASP A 702 18.51 -19.91 -39.71
CA ASP A 702 19.79 -20.61 -39.94
C ASP A 702 20.86 -19.63 -40.48
N ASP A 703 22.12 -19.84 -40.09
CA ASP A 703 23.34 -19.08 -40.46
C ASP A 703 23.52 -17.64 -39.91
N PHE A 704 23.82 -17.51 -38.61
CA PHE A 704 24.76 -16.49 -38.12
C PHE A 704 25.72 -17.00 -37.03
N GLU A 705 26.66 -17.86 -37.45
CA GLU A 705 27.90 -18.11 -36.72
C GLU A 705 28.85 -16.92 -36.92
N TYR A 706 29.38 -16.27 -35.86
CA TYR A 706 30.60 -15.45 -36.01
C TYR A 706 31.51 -15.44 -34.78
N LYS A 707 32.81 -15.32 -35.12
CA LYS A 707 34.03 -15.36 -34.28
C LYS A 707 34.23 -14.14 -33.40
#